data_AF-A0A518ATM9-F1
#
_entry.id   AF-A0A518ATM9-F1
#
_cell.length_a   1.000
_cell.length_b   1.000
_cell.length_c   1.000
_cell.angle_alpha   90.00
_cell.angle_beta   90.00
_cell.angle_gamma   90.00
#
_symmetry.space_group_name_H-M   'P 1'
#
loop_
_entity.id
_entity.type
_entity.pdbx_description
1 polymer ?
#
loop_
_entity_poly.entity_id
_entity_poly.type
_entity_poly.pdbx_seq_one_letter_code
_entity_poly.pdbx_strand_id
1 'polypeptide(L)'
;MHLRLPCPARALLLLLSALLAPVGSACTTAVVSGRATEDGRPILWKNRDYIASPRNEVAILSGGRYRAVAVVNAGKRTSAWMGTNEAGLCIENSLSNDLKVDQKSQGLRNGGFNREVLLTCATVDDVQALLERTNQTGRQTTGNFGVIDAQGGAALFEVGPNSYTMFDANDPQVAPQGFLIRTNFATTAHQLPANPSAEAAADLYSGKRYQRASTLLATCANGRLSVPYFIQHLTRDLANEAGDPLVGSVNGRQGQLPAIIDTKSTISRTGTVSAAVFHGVRPGENARLTTMWVMLGDPKFSVAVPCFAGMTAVADPLQGDRGAELGEVARTLRDISHTRRTDRFRTELLPGIWNDILPLESKHLEQTITTREGWLVEPTSTDALNELHSQVANECYQALTRERDQAKTTLVAGKATTLDSTLAPQTTKVAIYDHSDGSANGPNHLLQFLTTDAGFVAERVGPEQIRQGQLQNYDVLIVPGGSASSQSKHLQQEGRDEIRHFVESGGGYVGICAGSYLASTHYSWSLGILNARVWDRVHWARGTGSVELSLSESGQSTLGSDDPVVQVHYAQGPLLVRGREADLPTYEVLATYQTEVAKKGALPGAMEGTHAIVRSTFGEGRVICYSPHPEVESGPNYLMASGVKWAAGE
;
A
#
# COMPACT_ATOMS: atom_id res chain seq x y z
N MET A 1 -10.35 74.24 5.04
CA MET A 1 -8.94 74.47 5.41
C MET A 1 -8.16 73.22 5.01
N HIS A 2 -7.26 73.38 4.05
CA HIS A 2 -6.47 72.32 3.44
C HIS A 2 -5.52 71.64 4.44
N LEU A 3 -5.34 70.33 4.32
CA LEU A 3 -4.02 69.75 4.07
C LEU A 3 -4.16 68.31 3.55
N ARG A 4 -3.67 68.12 2.32
CA ARG A 4 -3.45 66.85 1.62
C ARG A 4 -2.03 66.35 1.90
N LEU A 5 -1.86 65.04 1.69
CA LEU A 5 -0.70 64.29 1.15
C LEU A 5 -0.19 63.19 2.12
N PRO A 6 0.39 62.08 1.63
CA PRO A 6 0.12 61.34 0.39
C PRO A 6 0.03 59.80 0.59
N CYS A 7 -0.60 59.11 -0.39
CA CYS A 7 -0.43 57.67 -0.60
C CYS A 7 0.94 57.43 -1.27
N PRO A 8 1.68 56.35 -0.94
CA PRO A 8 1.56 55.15 -1.79
C PRO A 8 1.78 53.84 -1.02
N ALA A 9 0.92 52.85 -1.26
CA ALA A 9 1.33 51.45 -1.48
C ALA A 9 0.08 50.60 -1.70
N ARG A 10 -0.24 50.41 -2.99
CA ARG A 10 -1.01 49.25 -3.44
C ARG A 10 -0.17 48.00 -3.11
N ALA A 11 -0.33 47.45 -1.92
CA ALA A 11 0.09 46.09 -1.62
C ALA A 11 -1.01 45.15 -2.14
N LEU A 12 -0.69 44.59 -3.30
CA LEU A 12 -1.35 43.51 -4.00
C LEU A 12 -1.62 42.33 -3.03
N LEU A 13 -2.82 42.27 -2.45
CA LEU A 13 -3.33 41.03 -1.85
C LEU A 13 -3.79 40.11 -2.98
N LEU A 14 -2.82 39.54 -3.71
CA LEU A 14 -3.04 38.30 -4.44
C LEU A 14 -3.20 37.21 -3.37
N LEU A 15 -4.46 36.94 -3.03
CA LEU A 15 -4.85 35.66 -2.44
C LEU A 15 -4.42 34.57 -3.42
N LEU A 16 -3.19 34.07 -3.25
CA LEU A 16 -2.81 32.74 -3.71
C LEU A 16 -3.64 31.76 -2.88
N SER A 17 -4.89 31.55 -3.28
CA SER A 17 -5.55 30.27 -3.05
C SER A 17 -4.86 29.27 -3.96
N ALA A 18 -3.66 28.84 -3.57
CA ALA A 18 -3.15 27.55 -3.99
C ALA A 18 -4.14 26.53 -3.42
N LEU A 19 -5.17 26.24 -4.20
CA LEU A 19 -6.00 25.06 -4.04
C LEU A 19 -5.01 23.89 -4.10
N LEU A 20 -4.59 23.43 -2.93
CA LEU A 20 -4.05 22.10 -2.74
C LEU A 20 -5.11 21.14 -3.26
N ALA A 21 -5.00 20.79 -4.54
CA ALA A 21 -5.80 19.74 -5.13
C ALA A 21 -5.59 18.50 -4.26
N PRO A 22 -6.66 17.85 -3.78
CA PRO A 22 -6.52 16.67 -2.94
C PRO A 22 -5.70 15.63 -3.71
N VAL A 23 -4.65 15.13 -3.05
CA VAL A 23 -3.77 14.04 -3.50
C VAL A 23 -4.61 12.75 -3.55
N GLY A 24 -5.49 12.65 -4.54
CA GLY A 24 -6.56 11.65 -4.54
C GLY A 24 -6.40 10.59 -5.62
N SER A 25 -6.10 10.98 -6.87
CA SER A 25 -6.05 10.06 -8.01
C SER A 25 -5.08 10.52 -9.09
N ALA A 26 -4.33 9.59 -9.65
CA ALA A 26 -3.24 9.82 -10.59
C ALA A 26 -3.14 8.71 -11.67
N CYS A 27 -4.27 8.27 -12.25
CA CYS A 27 -4.31 7.18 -13.22
C CYS A 27 -3.65 7.51 -14.57
N THR A 28 -3.10 6.48 -15.24
CA THR A 28 -2.62 6.54 -16.64
C THR A 28 -3.38 5.51 -17.46
N THR A 29 -3.86 5.88 -18.64
CA THR A 29 -4.74 5.05 -19.47
C THR A 29 -4.42 5.18 -20.95
N ALA A 30 -4.72 4.13 -21.72
CA ALA A 30 -4.64 4.18 -23.18
C ALA A 30 -5.74 3.33 -23.84
N VAL A 31 -6.19 3.80 -25.00
CA VAL A 31 -7.06 3.08 -25.94
C VAL A 31 -6.27 2.82 -27.20
N VAL A 32 -6.17 1.56 -27.62
CA VAL A 32 -5.41 1.14 -28.79
C VAL A 32 -6.34 0.43 -29.76
N SER A 33 -6.40 0.94 -30.98
CA SER A 33 -7.13 0.32 -32.09
C SER A 33 -6.43 -0.97 -32.54
N GLY A 34 -7.21 -1.93 -33.00
CA GLY A 34 -6.69 -3.16 -33.61
C GLY A 34 -5.72 -2.92 -34.78
N ARG A 35 -5.78 -1.75 -35.44
CA ARG A 35 -4.85 -1.39 -36.51
C ARG A 35 -3.39 -1.23 -36.05
N ALA A 36 -3.19 -0.95 -34.76
CA ALA A 36 -1.87 -0.75 -34.16
C ALA A 36 -1.37 -1.99 -33.42
N THR A 37 -2.20 -3.03 -33.27
CA THR A 37 -1.84 -4.23 -32.52
C THR A 37 -1.36 -5.34 -33.44
N GLU A 38 -0.57 -6.26 -32.89
CA GLU A 38 0.03 -7.36 -33.67
C GLU A 38 -1.00 -8.32 -34.26
N ASP A 39 -2.10 -8.55 -33.54
CA ASP A 39 -3.13 -9.56 -33.83
C ASP A 39 -4.46 -8.98 -34.33
N GLY A 40 -4.52 -7.65 -34.52
CA GLY A 40 -5.70 -6.95 -35.00
C GLY A 40 -6.78 -6.72 -33.94
N ARG A 41 -6.55 -7.08 -32.67
CA ARG A 41 -7.52 -6.92 -31.57
C ARG A 41 -7.27 -5.61 -30.82
N PRO A 42 -8.31 -4.85 -30.46
CA PRO A 42 -8.12 -3.62 -29.69
C PRO A 42 -7.59 -3.92 -28.29
N ILE A 43 -6.77 -3.02 -27.75
CA ILE A 43 -6.23 -3.10 -26.39
C ILE A 43 -6.68 -1.87 -25.60
N LEU A 44 -7.11 -2.09 -24.36
CA LEU A 44 -7.38 -1.03 -23.41
C LEU A 44 -6.48 -1.22 -22.19
N TRP A 45 -5.96 -0.14 -21.62
CA TRP A 45 -5.04 -0.22 -20.49
C TRP A 45 -5.32 0.85 -19.45
N LYS A 46 -5.17 0.48 -18.18
CA LYS A 46 -5.21 1.40 -17.04
C LYS A 46 -4.24 0.98 -15.93
N ASN A 47 -3.46 1.95 -15.45
CA ASN A 47 -2.87 1.93 -14.12
C ASN A 47 -3.74 2.78 -13.18
N ARG A 48 -4.26 2.17 -12.11
CA ARG A 48 -5.14 2.83 -11.14
C ARG A 48 -4.35 3.31 -9.93
N ASP A 49 -4.24 4.62 -9.81
CA ASP A 49 -3.65 5.28 -8.65
C ASP A 49 -4.74 5.81 -7.72
N TYR A 50 -4.85 5.23 -6.51
CA TYR A 50 -5.85 5.64 -5.53
C TYR A 50 -5.53 5.20 -4.08
N ILE A 51 -4.69 5.97 -3.39
CA ILE A 51 -4.22 5.65 -2.02
C ILE A 51 -5.37 5.59 -1.00
N ALA A 52 -6.44 6.37 -1.19
CA ALA A 52 -7.55 6.47 -0.23
C ALA A 52 -8.41 5.18 -0.15
N SER A 53 -8.35 4.30 -1.14
CA SER A 53 -8.98 2.98 -1.08
C SER A 53 -8.13 1.98 -1.86
N PRO A 54 -7.06 1.47 -1.24
CA PRO A 54 -6.04 0.67 -1.93
C PRO A 54 -6.42 -0.80 -2.07
N ARG A 55 -7.50 -1.24 -1.40
CA ARG A 55 -7.98 -2.62 -1.45
C ARG A 55 -8.98 -2.78 -2.59
N ASN A 56 -8.62 -3.60 -3.56
CA ASN A 56 -9.45 -3.93 -4.70
C ASN A 56 -9.79 -5.43 -4.71
N GLU A 57 -10.90 -5.75 -5.35
CA GLU A 57 -11.31 -7.12 -5.68
C GLU A 57 -11.79 -7.15 -7.13
N VAL A 58 -11.77 -8.33 -7.74
CA VAL A 58 -12.51 -8.62 -8.96
C VAL A 58 -13.89 -9.13 -8.55
N ALA A 59 -14.93 -8.57 -9.15
CA ALA A 59 -16.31 -8.94 -8.85
C ALA A 59 -17.11 -9.22 -10.13
N ILE A 60 -18.02 -10.19 -10.03
CA ILE A 60 -19.11 -10.36 -11.00
C ILE A 60 -20.20 -9.33 -10.68
N LEU A 61 -20.53 -8.51 -11.67
CA LEU A 61 -21.63 -7.55 -11.63
C LEU A 61 -22.80 -8.11 -12.43
N SER A 62 -24.00 -7.97 -11.87
CA SER A 62 -25.25 -8.44 -12.46
C SER A 62 -26.38 -7.44 -12.20
N GLY A 63 -27.59 -7.74 -12.68
CA GLY A 63 -28.78 -6.91 -12.52
C GLY A 63 -29.02 -5.90 -13.65
N GLY A 64 -28.28 -6.00 -14.75
CA GLY A 64 -28.55 -5.29 -16.00
C GLY A 64 -28.74 -6.24 -17.18
N ARG A 65 -28.66 -5.70 -18.40
CA ARG A 65 -28.75 -6.44 -19.65
C ARG A 65 -27.58 -7.41 -19.84
N TYR A 66 -26.40 -7.03 -19.36
CA TYR A 66 -25.18 -7.82 -19.46
C TYR A 66 -24.60 -8.11 -18.08
N ARG A 67 -24.08 -9.32 -17.88
CA ARG A 67 -23.16 -9.63 -16.77
C ARG A 67 -21.78 -9.05 -17.09
N ALA A 68 -21.08 -8.59 -16.06
CA ALA A 68 -19.73 -8.06 -16.21
C ALA A 68 -18.76 -8.57 -15.15
N VAL A 69 -17.48 -8.58 -15.51
CA VAL A 69 -16.36 -8.79 -14.60
C VAL A 69 -15.64 -7.46 -14.43
N ALA A 70 -15.47 -7.00 -13.21
CA ALA A 70 -14.91 -5.68 -12.96
C ALA A 70 -14.01 -5.63 -11.73
N VAL A 71 -13.03 -4.72 -11.78
CA VAL A 71 -12.26 -4.32 -10.61
C VAL A 71 -13.03 -3.26 -9.84
N VAL A 72 -13.32 -3.55 -8.57
CA VAL A 72 -14.07 -2.67 -7.66
C VAL A 72 -13.23 -2.35 -6.43
N ASN A 73 -13.64 -1.35 -5.64
CA ASN A 73 -13.12 -1.26 -4.26
C ASN A 73 -13.71 -2.43 -3.47
N ALA A 74 -12.89 -3.11 -2.66
CA ALA A 74 -13.35 -4.25 -1.87
C ALA A 74 -14.63 -3.92 -1.08
N GLY A 75 -15.66 -4.78 -1.24
CA GLY A 75 -16.96 -4.62 -0.57
C GLY A 75 -17.84 -3.48 -1.11
N LYS A 76 -17.45 -2.82 -2.21
CA LYS A 76 -18.18 -1.67 -2.80
C LYS A 76 -18.51 -1.90 -4.27
N ARG A 77 -19.38 -2.89 -4.54
CA ARG A 77 -19.79 -3.33 -5.90
C ARG A 77 -20.79 -2.41 -6.61
N THR A 78 -21.23 -1.32 -5.98
CA THR A 78 -22.04 -0.27 -6.62
C THR A 78 -21.22 0.65 -7.52
N SER A 79 -19.90 0.49 -7.59
CA SER A 79 -19.00 1.24 -8.45
C SER A 79 -17.93 0.33 -9.03
N ALA A 80 -17.67 0.48 -10.34
CA ALA A 80 -16.61 -0.22 -11.06
C ALA A 80 -15.52 0.77 -11.49
N TRP A 81 -14.25 0.36 -11.42
CA TRP A 81 -13.14 1.22 -11.82
C TRP A 81 -12.57 0.85 -13.18
N MET A 82 -12.73 -0.40 -13.59
CA MET A 82 -12.44 -0.92 -14.93
C MET A 82 -13.07 -2.31 -15.04
N GLY A 83 -13.42 -2.76 -16.24
CA GLY A 83 -14.04 -4.08 -16.41
C GLY A 83 -14.40 -4.40 -17.84
N THR A 84 -14.91 -5.62 -18.04
CA THR A 84 -15.45 -6.11 -19.31
C THR A 84 -16.78 -6.83 -19.09
N ASN A 85 -17.69 -6.77 -20.05
CA ASN A 85 -18.97 -7.48 -19.98
C ASN A 85 -19.07 -8.63 -20.99
N GLU A 86 -20.10 -9.47 -20.86
CA GLU A 86 -20.26 -10.67 -21.69
C GLU A 86 -20.52 -10.38 -23.18
N ALA A 87 -20.78 -9.12 -23.56
CA ALA A 87 -20.84 -8.65 -24.94
C ALA A 87 -19.46 -8.24 -25.50
N GLY A 88 -18.40 -8.33 -24.69
CA GLY A 88 -17.03 -7.97 -25.06
C GLY A 88 -16.72 -6.48 -25.00
N LEU A 89 -17.63 -5.65 -24.46
CA LEU A 89 -17.35 -4.25 -24.17
C LEU A 89 -16.39 -4.16 -22.99
N CYS A 90 -15.32 -3.37 -23.10
CA CYS A 90 -14.44 -3.01 -21.99
C CYS A 90 -14.50 -1.50 -21.73
N ILE A 91 -14.43 -1.12 -20.46
CA ILE A 91 -14.35 0.28 -20.06
C ILE A 91 -13.37 0.48 -18.92
N GLU A 92 -12.66 1.60 -18.97
CA GLU A 92 -11.80 2.12 -17.91
C GLU A 92 -11.97 3.63 -17.78
N ASN A 93 -11.33 4.25 -16.78
CA ASN A 93 -11.35 5.72 -16.70
C ASN A 93 -10.16 6.32 -15.94
N SER A 94 -9.82 7.57 -16.23
CA SER A 94 -9.00 8.45 -15.39
C SER A 94 -9.82 9.66 -14.90
N LEU A 95 -9.48 10.19 -13.73
CA LEU A 95 -10.13 11.39 -13.19
C LEU A 95 -9.55 12.64 -13.87
N SER A 96 -10.41 13.52 -14.37
CA SER A 96 -10.04 14.81 -14.95
C SER A 96 -10.78 15.92 -14.20
N ASN A 97 -10.06 16.64 -13.34
CA ASN A 97 -10.66 17.69 -12.50
C ASN A 97 -10.88 19.00 -13.26
N ASP A 98 -10.17 19.20 -14.36
CA ASP A 98 -10.28 20.30 -15.31
C ASP A 98 -11.61 20.33 -16.08
N LEU A 99 -12.31 19.19 -16.18
CA LEU A 99 -13.67 19.09 -16.72
C LEU A 99 -14.79 19.37 -15.70
N LYS A 100 -14.44 19.70 -14.44
CA LYS A 100 -15.43 20.07 -13.43
C LYS A 100 -16.01 21.45 -13.74
N VAL A 101 -17.30 21.60 -13.48
CA VAL A 101 -17.97 22.90 -13.43
C VAL A 101 -18.43 23.17 -12.00
N ASP A 102 -18.49 24.45 -11.61
CA ASP A 102 -18.83 24.87 -10.24
C ASP A 102 -20.28 24.56 -9.85
N GLN A 103 -21.16 24.31 -10.83
CA GLN A 103 -22.55 23.95 -10.57
C GLN A 103 -22.67 22.55 -9.99
N LYS A 104 -23.47 22.43 -8.92
CA LYS A 104 -23.82 21.14 -8.32
C LYS A 104 -24.65 20.32 -9.31
N SER A 105 -24.07 19.27 -9.87
CA SER A 105 -24.77 18.30 -10.69
C SER A 105 -25.25 17.08 -9.87
N GLN A 106 -26.37 16.49 -10.28
CA GLN A 106 -26.90 15.24 -9.74
C GLN A 106 -26.53 14.07 -10.67
N GLY A 107 -26.75 12.84 -10.21
CA GLY A 107 -26.55 11.64 -11.03
C GLY A 107 -25.24 10.89 -10.74
N LEU A 108 -24.87 10.00 -11.67
CA LEU A 108 -23.78 9.06 -11.47
C LEU A 108 -22.42 9.76 -11.32
N ARG A 109 -21.58 9.23 -10.45
CA ARG A 109 -20.14 9.51 -10.37
C ARG A 109 -19.37 8.54 -11.26
N ASN A 110 -18.11 8.82 -11.56
CA ASN A 110 -17.27 7.99 -12.47
C ASN A 110 -17.42 6.48 -12.25
N GLY A 111 -17.29 6.00 -11.01
CA GLY A 111 -17.40 4.56 -10.71
C GLY A 111 -18.81 3.98 -10.92
N GLY A 112 -19.86 4.76 -10.63
CA GLY A 112 -21.23 4.38 -10.93
C GLY A 112 -21.52 4.40 -12.44
N PHE A 113 -20.93 5.34 -13.18
CA PHE A 113 -21.05 5.44 -14.63
C PHE A 113 -20.40 4.23 -15.34
N ASN A 114 -19.18 3.85 -14.96
CA ASN A 114 -18.56 2.62 -15.47
C ASN A 114 -19.43 1.38 -15.23
N ARG A 115 -20.01 1.27 -14.03
CA ARG A 115 -20.91 0.16 -13.69
C ARG A 115 -22.15 0.15 -14.60
N GLU A 116 -22.75 1.32 -14.82
CA GLU A 116 -23.92 1.46 -15.70
C GLU A 116 -23.58 1.04 -17.14
N VAL A 117 -22.45 1.50 -17.68
CA VAL A 117 -21.95 1.11 -18.99
C VAL A 117 -21.79 -0.40 -19.10
N LEU A 118 -21.07 -1.02 -18.14
CA LEU A 118 -20.83 -2.47 -18.14
C LEU A 118 -22.13 -3.29 -18.12
N LEU A 119 -23.17 -2.80 -17.47
CA LEU A 119 -24.43 -3.52 -17.30
C LEU A 119 -25.45 -3.25 -18.41
N THR A 120 -25.26 -2.22 -19.25
CA THR A 120 -26.28 -1.77 -20.21
C THR A 120 -25.82 -1.63 -21.66
N CYS A 121 -24.53 -1.43 -21.91
CA CYS A 121 -23.96 -1.18 -23.24
C CYS A 121 -23.24 -2.42 -23.80
N ALA A 122 -23.26 -2.62 -25.12
CA ALA A 122 -22.46 -3.62 -25.83
C ALA A 122 -21.39 -3.03 -26.74
N THR A 123 -21.56 -1.79 -27.19
CA THR A 123 -20.65 -1.11 -28.14
C THR A 123 -20.23 0.28 -27.68
N VAL A 124 -19.20 0.83 -28.32
CA VAL A 124 -18.81 2.24 -28.20
C VAL A 124 -20.00 3.17 -28.52
N ASP A 125 -20.80 2.84 -29.54
CA ASP A 125 -22.00 3.60 -29.91
C ASP A 125 -23.06 3.60 -28.80
N ASP A 126 -23.26 2.47 -28.10
CA ASP A 126 -24.16 2.40 -26.94
C ASP A 126 -23.68 3.32 -25.81
N VAL A 127 -22.36 3.42 -25.60
CA VAL A 127 -21.78 4.34 -24.60
C VAL A 127 -22.00 5.80 -25.00
N GLN A 128 -21.82 6.13 -26.28
CA GLN A 128 -22.12 7.47 -26.79
C GLN A 128 -23.60 7.82 -26.59
N ALA A 129 -24.52 6.93 -26.96
CA ALA A 129 -25.96 7.13 -26.77
C ALA A 129 -26.34 7.31 -25.29
N LEU A 130 -25.68 6.58 -24.37
CA LEU A 130 -25.84 6.77 -22.93
C LEU A 130 -25.36 8.16 -22.48
N LEU A 131 -24.24 8.65 -23.00
CA LEU A 131 -23.70 9.98 -22.71
C LEU A 131 -24.63 11.09 -23.23
N GLU A 132 -25.12 10.98 -24.46
CA GLU A 132 -26.09 11.91 -25.06
C GLU A 132 -27.37 11.99 -24.22
N ARG A 133 -27.94 10.85 -23.82
CA ARG A 133 -29.10 10.80 -22.95
C ARG A 133 -28.83 11.44 -21.59
N THR A 134 -27.71 11.10 -20.97
CA THR A 134 -27.38 11.61 -19.63
C THR A 134 -26.89 13.06 -19.64
N ASN A 135 -26.53 13.65 -20.79
CA ASN A 135 -26.26 15.10 -20.90
C ASN A 135 -27.52 15.92 -20.61
N GLN A 136 -28.70 15.37 -20.93
CA GLN A 136 -29.99 16.03 -20.73
C GLN A 136 -30.35 16.15 -19.24
N THR A 137 -29.99 15.13 -18.43
CA THR A 137 -30.30 15.07 -17.00
C THR A 137 -29.13 15.49 -16.10
N GLY A 138 -27.91 15.44 -16.60
CA GLY A 138 -26.67 15.72 -15.88
C GLY A 138 -26.08 14.52 -15.14
N ARG A 139 -24.78 14.61 -14.83
CA ARG A 139 -23.98 13.63 -14.09
C ARG A 139 -23.02 14.32 -13.12
N GLN A 140 -22.54 13.60 -12.10
CA GLN A 140 -21.36 13.99 -11.31
C GLN A 140 -20.05 13.43 -11.91
N THR A 141 -20.12 12.89 -13.12
CA THR A 141 -19.00 12.31 -13.84
C THR A 141 -18.09 13.40 -14.39
N THR A 142 -16.80 13.30 -14.08
CA THR A 142 -15.73 14.13 -14.65
C THR A 142 -14.49 13.28 -14.88
N GLY A 143 -14.11 13.03 -16.12
CA GLY A 143 -12.99 12.15 -16.41
C GLY A 143 -12.83 11.78 -17.87
N ASN A 144 -11.76 11.04 -18.13
CA ASN A 144 -11.50 10.44 -19.44
C ASN A 144 -11.87 8.96 -19.36
N PHE A 145 -12.62 8.45 -20.33
CA PHE A 145 -13.14 7.08 -20.36
C PHE A 145 -12.70 6.40 -21.65
N GLY A 146 -11.80 5.43 -21.55
CA GLY A 146 -11.46 4.56 -22.67
C GLY A 146 -12.45 3.42 -22.80
N VAL A 147 -12.87 3.12 -24.03
CA VAL A 147 -13.83 2.06 -24.36
C VAL A 147 -13.33 1.30 -25.58
N ILE A 148 -13.37 -0.04 -25.50
CA ILE A 148 -13.21 -0.92 -26.66
C ILE A 148 -14.36 -1.93 -26.69
N ASP A 149 -14.70 -2.47 -27.85
CA ASP A 149 -15.77 -3.46 -27.99
C ASP A 149 -15.45 -4.59 -28.99
N ALA A 150 -16.29 -5.62 -28.99
CA ALA A 150 -16.15 -6.80 -29.85
C ALA A 150 -16.47 -6.54 -31.33
N GLN A 151 -17.04 -5.38 -31.68
CA GLN A 151 -17.30 -4.97 -33.07
C GLN A 151 -16.14 -4.16 -33.65
N GLY A 152 -15.05 -3.99 -32.90
CA GLY A 152 -13.86 -3.25 -33.32
C GLY A 152 -13.90 -1.76 -32.96
N GLY A 153 -14.92 -1.32 -32.21
CA GLY A 153 -14.94 0.02 -31.64
C GLY A 153 -13.77 0.23 -30.68
N ALA A 154 -13.11 1.38 -30.78
CA ALA A 154 -12.04 1.80 -29.88
C ALA A 154 -12.06 3.33 -29.76
N ALA A 155 -12.51 3.87 -28.64
CA ALA A 155 -12.68 5.31 -28.46
C ALA A 155 -12.32 5.80 -27.06
N LEU A 156 -11.96 7.07 -26.97
CA LEU A 156 -11.75 7.79 -25.73
C LEU A 156 -12.77 8.93 -25.60
N PHE A 157 -13.47 8.98 -24.48
CA PHE A 157 -14.43 10.03 -24.16
C PHE A 157 -13.89 10.95 -23.06
N GLU A 158 -13.80 12.24 -23.32
CA GLU A 158 -13.61 13.26 -22.28
C GLU A 158 -14.98 13.74 -21.81
N VAL A 159 -15.36 13.39 -20.58
CA VAL A 159 -16.74 13.52 -20.08
C VAL A 159 -16.80 14.51 -18.92
N GLY A 160 -17.65 15.53 -19.06
CA GLY A 160 -18.06 16.45 -18.00
C GLY A 160 -19.51 16.21 -17.54
N PRO A 161 -20.05 17.08 -16.66
CA PRO A 161 -21.38 16.88 -16.08
C PRO A 161 -22.54 16.83 -17.09
N ASN A 162 -22.47 17.65 -18.14
CA ASN A 162 -23.52 17.74 -19.18
C ASN A 162 -22.94 17.76 -20.60
N SER A 163 -21.67 17.37 -20.75
CA SER A 163 -20.96 17.38 -22.02
C SER A 163 -20.08 16.13 -22.14
N TYR A 164 -19.73 15.80 -23.38
CA TYR A 164 -18.63 14.91 -23.68
C TYR A 164 -17.97 15.31 -25.01
N THR A 165 -16.76 14.84 -25.23
CA THR A 165 -16.11 14.82 -26.55
C THR A 165 -15.55 13.43 -26.78
N MET A 166 -15.85 12.87 -27.95
CA MET A 166 -15.37 11.54 -28.35
C MET A 166 -14.17 11.68 -29.29
N PHE A 167 -13.17 10.84 -29.08
CA PHE A 167 -12.02 10.67 -29.94
C PHE A 167 -11.97 9.22 -30.39
N ASP A 168 -12.16 8.97 -31.68
CA ASP A 168 -12.10 7.63 -32.27
C ASP A 168 -10.64 7.22 -32.47
N ALA A 169 -10.21 6.16 -31.78
CA ALA A 169 -8.88 5.59 -31.94
C ALA A 169 -8.72 4.81 -33.24
N ASN A 170 -9.79 4.55 -34.01
CA ASN A 170 -9.73 3.97 -35.35
C ASN A 170 -9.48 5.02 -36.45
N ASP A 171 -9.82 6.28 -36.23
CA ASP A 171 -9.61 7.35 -37.20
C ASP A 171 -8.11 7.75 -37.28
N PRO A 172 -7.43 7.60 -38.43
CA PRO A 172 -6.04 8.01 -38.60
C PRO A 172 -5.80 9.52 -38.45
N GLN A 173 -6.83 10.37 -38.61
CA GLN A 173 -6.70 11.82 -38.37
C GLN A 173 -6.70 12.14 -36.87
N VAL A 174 -7.43 11.37 -36.07
CA VAL A 174 -7.52 11.55 -34.61
C VAL A 174 -6.36 10.86 -33.89
N ALA A 175 -6.03 9.62 -34.30
CA ALA A 175 -4.97 8.82 -33.71
C ALA A 175 -4.05 8.26 -34.81
N PRO A 176 -3.11 9.02 -35.38
CA PRO A 176 -2.28 8.56 -36.50
C PRO A 176 -1.55 7.22 -36.25
N GLN A 177 -1.07 7.01 -35.03
CA GLN A 177 -0.36 5.79 -34.61
C GLN A 177 -1.31 4.69 -34.07
N GLY A 178 -2.63 4.93 -34.09
CA GLY A 178 -3.65 3.97 -33.67
C GLY A 178 -3.81 3.79 -32.17
N PHE A 179 -3.35 4.76 -31.37
CA PHE A 179 -3.61 4.81 -29.94
C PHE A 179 -3.90 6.24 -29.46
N LEU A 180 -4.63 6.34 -28.36
CA LEU A 180 -4.92 7.57 -27.61
C LEU A 180 -4.53 7.35 -26.15
N ILE A 181 -3.86 8.32 -25.53
CA ILE A 181 -3.38 8.25 -24.14
C ILE A 181 -4.08 9.32 -23.32
N ARG A 182 -4.50 8.99 -22.10
CA ARG A 182 -4.89 10.00 -21.11
C ARG A 182 -4.30 9.74 -19.74
N THR A 183 -4.11 10.84 -19.03
CA THR A 183 -3.80 10.79 -17.60
C THR A 183 -4.85 11.60 -16.84
N ASN A 184 -4.48 12.48 -15.91
CA ASN A 184 -5.45 13.22 -15.10
C ASN A 184 -5.73 14.63 -15.59
N PHE A 185 -5.70 14.80 -16.91
CA PHE A 185 -6.11 16.00 -17.61
C PHE A 185 -6.89 15.60 -18.87
N ALA A 186 -7.68 16.54 -19.37
CA ALA A 186 -8.48 16.46 -20.57
C ALA A 186 -7.90 17.45 -21.58
N THR A 187 -7.66 16.97 -22.80
CA THR A 187 -7.12 17.82 -23.88
C THR A 187 -8.08 18.93 -24.26
N THR A 188 -9.39 18.68 -24.21
CA THR A 188 -10.41 19.69 -24.51
C THR A 188 -10.39 20.85 -23.52
N ALA A 189 -10.15 20.59 -22.23
CA ALA A 189 -10.04 21.63 -21.21
C ALA A 189 -8.84 22.56 -21.43
N HIS A 190 -7.82 22.06 -22.13
CA HIS A 190 -6.58 22.77 -22.42
C HIS A 190 -6.44 23.20 -23.89
N GLN A 191 -7.48 23.02 -24.71
CA GLN A 191 -7.48 23.33 -26.16
C GLN A 191 -6.33 22.64 -26.91
N LEU A 192 -6.01 21.42 -26.50
CA LEU A 192 -4.99 20.58 -27.12
C LEU A 192 -5.62 19.60 -28.12
N PRO A 193 -4.87 19.13 -29.14
CA PRO A 193 -5.36 18.10 -30.05
C PRO A 193 -5.58 16.76 -29.31
N ALA A 194 -6.24 15.80 -29.97
CA ALA A 194 -6.54 14.49 -29.39
C ALA A 194 -5.32 13.76 -28.83
N ASN A 195 -4.16 13.88 -29.49
CA ASN A 195 -2.85 13.43 -29.04
C ASN A 195 -1.87 14.62 -29.06
N PRO A 196 -1.73 15.39 -27.97
CA PRO A 196 -0.74 16.47 -27.91
C PRO A 196 0.70 15.93 -27.95
N SER A 197 1.64 16.78 -28.36
CA SER A 197 3.06 16.45 -28.19
C SER A 197 3.42 16.40 -26.71
N ALA A 198 4.52 15.71 -26.38
CA ALA A 198 5.01 15.62 -25.01
C ALA A 198 5.28 17.01 -24.41
N GLU A 199 5.84 17.94 -25.20
CA GLU A 199 6.15 19.30 -24.80
C GLU A 199 4.87 20.09 -24.47
N ALA A 200 3.83 19.96 -25.31
CA ALA A 200 2.56 20.66 -25.12
C ALA A 200 1.82 20.21 -23.84
N ALA A 201 2.04 18.98 -23.39
CA ALA A 201 1.42 18.43 -22.18
C ALA A 201 2.34 18.51 -20.94
N ALA A 202 3.61 18.89 -21.08
CA ALA A 202 4.63 18.73 -20.03
C ALA A 202 4.29 19.45 -18.72
N ASP A 203 3.78 20.69 -18.82
CA ASP A 203 3.47 21.55 -17.68
C ASP A 203 2.09 21.28 -17.06
N LEU A 204 1.28 20.42 -17.69
CA LEU A 204 -0.01 20.04 -17.12
C LEU A 204 0.17 19.14 -15.89
N TYR A 205 -0.79 19.17 -14.98
CA TYR A 205 -0.85 18.16 -13.93
C TYR A 205 -0.87 16.78 -14.59
N SER A 206 0.05 15.90 -14.16
CA SER A 206 0.27 14.58 -14.77
C SER A 206 0.92 14.55 -16.17
N GLY A 207 1.43 15.67 -16.66
CA GLY A 207 2.10 15.78 -17.96
C GLY A 207 3.28 14.81 -18.15
N LYS A 208 4.14 14.66 -17.13
CA LYS A 208 5.28 13.73 -17.17
C LYS A 208 4.89 12.27 -17.39
N ARG A 209 3.77 11.82 -16.79
CA ARG A 209 3.25 10.45 -16.99
C ARG A 209 2.69 10.27 -18.40
N TYR A 210 2.03 11.31 -18.92
CA TYR A 210 1.57 11.31 -20.31
C TYR A 210 2.76 11.19 -21.26
N GLN A 211 3.78 12.05 -21.10
CA GLN A 211 5.02 11.98 -21.87
C GLN A 211 5.66 10.59 -21.80
N ARG A 212 5.78 10.01 -20.61
CA ARG A 212 6.39 8.69 -20.43
C ARG A 212 5.62 7.59 -21.17
N ALA A 213 4.29 7.58 -21.04
CA ALA A 213 3.44 6.62 -21.77
C ALA A 213 3.52 6.83 -23.29
N SER A 214 3.56 8.09 -23.75
CA SER A 214 3.72 8.42 -25.17
C SER A 214 5.05 7.94 -25.74
N THR A 215 6.15 8.12 -24.99
CA THR A 215 7.47 7.58 -25.40
C THR A 215 7.42 6.07 -25.51
N LEU A 216 6.94 5.35 -24.47
CA LEU A 216 6.90 3.89 -24.49
C LEU A 216 6.08 3.34 -25.67
N LEU A 217 4.89 3.89 -25.91
CA LEU A 217 4.03 3.45 -27.01
C LEU A 217 4.62 3.78 -28.38
N ALA A 218 5.29 4.92 -28.54
CA ALA A 218 5.95 5.29 -29.79
C ALA A 218 7.23 4.48 -30.08
N THR A 219 7.93 4.01 -29.04
CA THR A 219 9.21 3.29 -29.16
C THR A 219 9.10 1.76 -29.11
N CYS A 220 7.89 1.19 -29.14
CA CYS A 220 7.70 -0.27 -29.08
C CYS A 220 8.53 -0.98 -30.16
N ALA A 221 9.41 -1.90 -29.74
CA ALA A 221 10.56 -2.41 -30.50
C ALA A 221 10.24 -3.11 -31.83
N ASN A 222 8.97 -3.44 -32.10
CA ASN A 222 8.53 -4.15 -33.32
C ASN A 222 7.49 -3.38 -34.15
N GLY A 223 7.18 -2.13 -33.80
CA GLY A 223 6.20 -1.30 -34.51
C GLY A 223 4.74 -1.75 -34.41
N ARG A 224 4.44 -2.82 -33.67
CA ARG A 224 3.07 -3.27 -33.33
C ARG A 224 2.96 -3.54 -31.83
N LEU A 225 1.83 -3.15 -31.26
CA LEU A 225 1.54 -3.23 -29.83
C LEU A 225 0.94 -4.59 -29.47
N SER A 226 1.33 -5.14 -28.31
CA SER A 226 0.86 -6.46 -27.85
C SER A 226 0.46 -6.43 -26.38
N VAL A 227 -0.43 -7.35 -25.98
CA VAL A 227 -0.83 -7.49 -24.57
C VAL A 227 0.36 -7.82 -23.65
N PRO A 228 1.27 -8.75 -24.00
CA PRO A 228 2.49 -8.96 -23.23
C PRO A 228 3.32 -7.68 -23.06
N TYR A 229 3.42 -6.84 -24.11
CA TYR A 229 4.16 -5.58 -24.01
C TYR A 229 3.55 -4.64 -22.97
N PHE A 230 2.23 -4.44 -23.00
CA PHE A 230 1.53 -3.62 -22.00
C PHE A 230 1.73 -4.15 -20.58
N ILE A 231 1.54 -5.46 -20.38
CA ILE A 231 1.65 -6.11 -19.07
C ILE A 231 3.08 -5.99 -18.52
N GLN A 232 4.10 -6.31 -19.31
CA GLN A 232 5.48 -6.39 -18.81
C GLN A 232 6.19 -5.04 -18.77
N HIS A 233 5.91 -4.14 -19.71
CA HIS A 233 6.65 -2.89 -19.87
C HIS A 233 5.89 -1.66 -19.33
N LEU A 234 4.57 -1.57 -19.52
CA LEU A 234 3.84 -0.34 -19.20
C LEU A 234 3.32 -0.33 -17.76
N THR A 235 2.72 -1.44 -17.29
CA THR A 235 2.11 -1.47 -15.95
C THR A 235 3.13 -1.29 -14.82
N ARG A 236 4.39 -1.66 -15.06
CA ARG A 236 5.50 -1.67 -14.09
C ARG A 236 6.60 -0.64 -14.40
N ASP A 237 6.34 0.31 -15.30
CA ASP A 237 7.36 1.25 -15.75
C ASP A 237 7.94 2.08 -14.60
N LEU A 238 9.28 2.20 -14.63
CA LEU A 238 10.10 2.95 -13.69
C LEU A 238 11.08 3.84 -14.47
N ALA A 239 10.97 5.15 -14.25
CA ALA A 239 11.74 6.18 -14.93
C ALA A 239 12.25 7.24 -13.95
N ASN A 240 13.33 7.94 -14.31
CA ASN A 240 13.85 9.08 -13.57
C ASN A 240 12.98 10.34 -13.79
N GLU A 241 13.36 11.47 -13.18
CA GLU A 241 12.62 12.74 -13.35
C GLU A 241 12.66 13.34 -14.76
N ALA A 242 13.66 12.95 -15.56
CA ALA A 242 13.81 13.32 -16.96
C ALA A 242 12.98 12.43 -17.90
N GLY A 243 12.39 11.35 -17.39
CA GLY A 243 11.59 10.39 -18.18
C GLY A 243 12.41 9.24 -18.78
N ASP A 244 13.70 9.13 -18.46
CA ASP A 244 14.53 8.02 -18.91
C ASP A 244 14.25 6.75 -18.08
N PRO A 245 14.20 5.56 -18.71
CA PRO A 245 14.06 4.30 -17.98
C PRO A 245 15.22 4.08 -17.00
N LEU A 246 14.91 3.60 -15.79
CA LEU A 246 15.94 3.33 -14.78
C LEU A 246 16.73 2.06 -15.10
N VAL A 247 18.05 2.08 -14.89
CA VAL A 247 18.92 0.89 -15.04
C VAL A 247 18.38 -0.26 -14.18
N GLY A 248 18.35 -1.47 -14.73
CA GLY A 248 17.83 -2.66 -14.06
C GLY A 248 16.30 -2.73 -13.96
N SER A 249 15.57 -1.71 -14.45
CA SER A 249 14.11 -1.78 -14.58
C SER A 249 13.67 -2.52 -15.85
N VAL A 250 12.39 -2.89 -15.94
CA VAL A 250 11.79 -3.57 -17.10
C VAL A 250 11.99 -2.85 -18.44
N ASN A 251 12.21 -1.53 -18.43
CA ASN A 251 12.44 -0.71 -19.62
C ASN A 251 13.86 -0.16 -19.71
N GLY A 252 14.71 -0.43 -18.72
CA GLY A 252 16.08 0.07 -18.66
C GLY A 252 17.07 -0.93 -19.22
N ARG A 253 18.30 -0.43 -19.45
CA ARG A 253 19.43 -1.32 -19.73
C ARG A 253 19.68 -2.25 -18.54
N GLN A 254 20.23 -3.44 -18.84
CA GLN A 254 20.63 -4.40 -17.83
C GLN A 254 21.61 -3.77 -16.82
N GLY A 255 21.42 -4.08 -15.54
CA GLY A 255 22.24 -3.56 -14.45
C GLY A 255 21.48 -3.62 -13.12
N GLN A 256 22.06 -3.03 -12.09
CA GLN A 256 21.45 -2.99 -10.76
C GLN A 256 20.47 -1.81 -10.65
N LEU A 257 19.29 -2.08 -10.09
CA LEU A 257 18.32 -1.04 -9.75
C LEU A 257 18.93 -0.07 -8.72
N PRO A 258 18.65 1.25 -8.81
CA PRO A 258 18.97 2.19 -7.75
C PRO A 258 18.37 1.73 -6.43
N ALA A 259 19.09 1.86 -5.31
CA ALA A 259 18.63 1.37 -4.01
C ALA A 259 17.28 1.95 -3.58
N ILE A 260 17.00 3.21 -3.97
CA ILE A 260 15.74 3.91 -3.73
C ILE A 260 15.30 4.57 -5.03
N ILE A 261 14.01 4.48 -5.35
CA ILE A 261 13.40 5.09 -6.54
C ILE A 261 12.30 6.06 -6.12
N ASP A 262 12.30 7.26 -6.72
CA ASP A 262 11.19 8.23 -6.65
C ASP A 262 10.16 7.93 -7.75
N THR A 263 8.89 7.89 -7.36
CA THR A 263 7.79 7.46 -8.23
C THR A 263 6.86 8.58 -8.65
N LYS A 264 7.24 9.85 -8.46
CA LYS A 264 6.41 10.98 -8.93
C LYS A 264 6.22 10.98 -10.45
N SER A 265 7.27 10.64 -11.18
CA SER A 265 7.32 10.70 -12.64
C SER A 265 7.09 9.35 -13.31
N THR A 266 6.93 8.28 -12.53
CA THR A 266 6.75 6.92 -13.04
C THR A 266 5.28 6.64 -13.34
N ILE A 267 5.00 5.70 -14.24
CA ILE A 267 3.65 5.19 -14.48
C ILE A 267 3.23 4.27 -13.33
N SER A 268 4.13 3.39 -12.87
CA SER A 268 3.90 2.54 -11.72
C SER A 268 4.35 3.24 -10.44
N ARG A 269 3.40 3.80 -9.70
CA ARG A 269 3.63 4.66 -8.54
C ARG A 269 3.47 3.91 -7.24
N THR A 270 4.00 4.45 -6.14
CA THR A 270 3.68 3.95 -4.78
C THR A 270 2.19 4.03 -4.46
N GLY A 271 1.46 4.91 -5.16
CA GLY A 271 0.01 5.03 -5.09
C GLY A 271 -0.78 4.13 -6.05
N THR A 272 -0.12 3.32 -6.88
CA THR A 272 -0.78 2.36 -7.77
C THR A 272 -1.31 1.19 -6.95
N VAL A 273 -2.60 0.89 -7.11
CA VAL A 273 -3.32 -0.09 -6.29
C VAL A 273 -3.95 -1.20 -7.12
N SER A 274 -4.00 -1.03 -8.43
CA SER A 274 -4.28 -2.09 -9.40
C SER A 274 -3.89 -1.62 -10.81
N ALA A 275 -3.72 -2.57 -11.72
CA ALA A 275 -3.66 -2.31 -13.14
C ALA A 275 -4.50 -3.33 -13.91
N ALA A 276 -4.98 -2.96 -15.10
CA ALA A 276 -5.62 -3.88 -16.01
C ALA A 276 -5.20 -3.62 -17.46
N VAL A 277 -5.02 -4.69 -18.23
CA VAL A 277 -4.83 -4.68 -19.68
C VAL A 277 -5.92 -5.56 -20.29
N PHE A 278 -6.73 -4.99 -21.16
CA PHE A 278 -7.81 -5.69 -21.83
C PHE A 278 -7.35 -6.12 -23.21
N HIS A 279 -7.51 -7.40 -23.51
CA HIS A 279 -7.40 -7.97 -24.84
C HIS A 279 -8.82 -8.09 -25.40
N GLY A 280 -9.20 -7.19 -26.30
CA GLY A 280 -10.45 -7.29 -27.05
C GLY A 280 -10.45 -8.49 -28.00
N VAL A 281 -11.48 -8.59 -28.82
CA VAL A 281 -11.59 -9.60 -29.88
C VAL A 281 -11.73 -8.93 -31.24
N ARG A 282 -11.49 -9.67 -32.34
CA ARG A 282 -11.79 -9.17 -33.68
C ARG A 282 -13.30 -9.22 -33.96
N PRO A 283 -13.81 -8.36 -34.84
CA PRO A 283 -15.18 -8.49 -35.33
C PRO A 283 -15.47 -9.91 -35.82
N GLY A 284 -16.53 -10.52 -35.30
CA GLY A 284 -16.94 -11.90 -35.62
C GLY A 284 -16.35 -12.99 -34.73
N GLU A 285 -15.35 -12.69 -33.90
CA GLU A 285 -14.88 -13.62 -32.87
C GLU A 285 -15.86 -13.67 -31.68
N ASN A 286 -15.79 -14.75 -30.91
CA ASN A 286 -16.62 -14.89 -29.72
C ASN A 286 -16.26 -13.83 -28.66
N ALA A 287 -17.14 -12.85 -28.49
CA ALA A 287 -16.98 -11.74 -27.55
C ALA A 287 -16.70 -12.17 -26.09
N ARG A 288 -17.16 -13.36 -25.70
CA ARG A 288 -16.91 -13.95 -24.38
C ARG A 288 -15.43 -14.25 -24.10
N LEU A 289 -14.59 -14.30 -25.14
CA LEU A 289 -13.14 -14.49 -25.05
C LEU A 289 -12.36 -13.19 -24.81
N THR A 290 -13.04 -12.04 -24.77
CA THR A 290 -12.46 -10.78 -24.32
C THR A 290 -11.84 -10.99 -22.94
N THR A 291 -10.56 -10.66 -22.78
CA THR A 291 -9.78 -11.01 -21.60
C THR A 291 -9.29 -9.75 -20.90
N MET A 292 -9.70 -9.54 -19.65
CA MET A 292 -9.13 -8.53 -18.75
C MET A 292 -8.00 -9.17 -17.93
N TRP A 293 -6.75 -8.80 -18.22
CA TRP A 293 -5.60 -9.16 -17.40
C TRP A 293 -5.47 -8.20 -16.23
N VAL A 294 -5.71 -8.69 -15.01
CA VAL A 294 -5.75 -7.86 -13.81
C VAL A 294 -4.53 -8.08 -12.91
N MET A 295 -3.98 -7.00 -12.39
CA MET A 295 -3.03 -6.99 -11.28
C MET A 295 -3.70 -6.28 -10.11
N LEU A 296 -3.95 -6.99 -9.00
CA LEU A 296 -4.43 -6.38 -7.76
C LEU A 296 -3.22 -6.01 -6.89
N GLY A 297 -3.19 -4.79 -6.39
CA GLY A 297 -1.99 -4.23 -5.73
C GLY A 297 -1.10 -3.46 -6.72
N ASP A 298 0.08 -3.08 -6.24
CA ASP A 298 1.06 -2.38 -7.07
C ASP A 298 1.68 -3.36 -8.07
N PRO A 299 1.59 -3.10 -9.39
CA PRO A 299 2.13 -3.99 -10.43
C PRO A 299 3.57 -4.43 -10.17
N LYS A 300 4.44 -3.59 -9.59
CA LYS A 300 5.84 -3.94 -9.33
C LYS A 300 6.00 -5.14 -8.39
N PHE A 301 4.99 -5.39 -7.57
CA PHE A 301 4.93 -6.44 -6.55
C PHE A 301 3.77 -7.42 -6.78
N SER A 302 3.16 -7.40 -7.96
CA SER A 302 1.99 -8.20 -8.32
C SER A 302 2.25 -8.96 -9.61
N VAL A 303 1.32 -9.83 -9.97
CA VAL A 303 1.29 -10.62 -11.21
C VAL A 303 -0.07 -10.45 -11.90
N ALA A 304 -0.09 -10.53 -13.24
CA ALA A 304 -1.30 -10.48 -14.03
C ALA A 304 -2.06 -11.81 -14.00
N VAL A 305 -3.38 -11.75 -13.79
CA VAL A 305 -4.29 -12.89 -13.84
C VAL A 305 -5.36 -12.65 -14.91
N PRO A 306 -5.67 -13.61 -15.79
CA PRO A 306 -6.67 -13.43 -16.84
C PRO A 306 -8.09 -13.58 -16.28
N CYS A 307 -8.97 -12.63 -16.60
CA CYS A 307 -10.40 -12.68 -16.32
C CYS A 307 -11.19 -12.56 -17.63
N PHE A 308 -12.00 -13.56 -17.98
CA PHE A 308 -12.72 -13.59 -19.24
C PHE A 308 -14.11 -12.94 -19.13
N ALA A 309 -14.54 -12.22 -20.17
CA ALA A 309 -15.88 -11.66 -20.29
C ALA A 309 -16.99 -12.72 -20.11
N GLY A 310 -16.74 -13.94 -20.57
CA GLY A 310 -17.68 -15.06 -20.48
C GLY A 310 -17.75 -15.73 -19.11
N MET A 311 -16.85 -15.43 -18.17
CA MET A 311 -16.79 -16.17 -16.90
C MET A 311 -18.00 -15.85 -15.99
N THR A 312 -18.27 -16.75 -15.06
CA THR A 312 -19.37 -16.62 -14.08
C THR A 312 -18.91 -16.72 -12.64
N ALA A 313 -17.68 -17.16 -12.42
CA ALA A 313 -17.05 -17.23 -11.11
C ALA A 313 -15.70 -16.51 -11.15
N VAL A 314 -15.35 -15.90 -10.02
CA VAL A 314 -14.02 -15.31 -9.78
C VAL A 314 -13.28 -16.25 -8.84
N ALA A 315 -12.00 -16.48 -9.10
CA ALA A 315 -11.14 -17.29 -8.25
C ALA A 315 -10.98 -16.63 -6.87
N ASP A 316 -10.97 -17.43 -5.81
CA ASP A 316 -10.90 -16.96 -4.42
C ASP A 316 -9.78 -15.93 -4.15
N PRO A 317 -8.54 -16.11 -4.66
CA PRO A 317 -7.47 -15.13 -4.42
C PRO A 317 -7.72 -13.72 -4.98
N LEU A 318 -8.69 -13.56 -5.88
CA LEU A 318 -9.04 -12.29 -6.53
C LEU A 318 -10.30 -11.63 -5.96
N GLN A 319 -11.03 -12.28 -5.05
CA GLN A 319 -12.26 -11.74 -4.46
C GLN A 319 -12.17 -11.60 -2.94
N GLY A 320 -12.94 -10.67 -2.37
CA GLY A 320 -13.02 -10.50 -0.91
C GLY A 320 -13.46 -9.10 -0.51
N ASP A 321 -14.52 -9.02 0.31
CA ASP A 321 -15.12 -7.76 0.76
C ASP A 321 -14.16 -6.87 1.58
N ARG A 322 -13.07 -7.44 2.10
CA ARG A 322 -12.02 -6.74 2.85
C ARG A 322 -10.70 -6.56 2.08
N GLY A 323 -10.66 -6.93 0.80
CA GLY A 323 -9.47 -6.99 -0.04
C GLY A 323 -9.22 -8.43 -0.50
N ALA A 324 -8.92 -8.60 -1.79
CA ALA A 324 -8.55 -9.89 -2.36
C ALA A 324 -7.17 -10.35 -1.87
N GLU A 325 -7.00 -11.64 -1.59
CA GLU A 325 -5.79 -12.19 -0.98
C GLU A 325 -4.52 -11.90 -1.81
N LEU A 326 -4.59 -12.08 -3.13
CA LEU A 326 -3.49 -11.78 -4.05
C LEU A 326 -3.07 -10.31 -3.95
N GLY A 327 -4.06 -9.41 -3.93
CA GLY A 327 -3.82 -7.97 -3.77
C GLY A 327 -3.23 -7.62 -2.41
N GLU A 328 -3.62 -8.31 -1.34
CA GLU A 328 -3.05 -8.12 -0.01
C GLU A 328 -1.61 -8.63 0.11
N VAL A 329 -1.26 -9.73 -0.59
CA VAL A 329 0.13 -10.20 -0.68
C VAL A 329 1.00 -9.19 -1.43
N ALA A 330 0.55 -8.72 -2.61
CA ALA A 330 1.26 -7.70 -3.38
C ALA A 330 1.44 -6.39 -2.57
N ARG A 331 0.40 -5.98 -1.84
CA ARG A 331 0.47 -4.83 -0.93
C ARG A 331 1.47 -5.05 0.21
N THR A 332 1.56 -6.25 0.75
CA THR A 332 2.51 -6.58 1.81
C THR A 332 3.96 -6.44 1.32
N LEU A 333 4.28 -7.01 0.15
CA LEU A 333 5.58 -6.88 -0.51
C LEU A 333 5.93 -5.41 -0.80
N ARG A 334 4.95 -4.63 -1.27
CA ARG A 334 5.09 -3.19 -1.49
C ARG A 334 5.37 -2.42 -0.20
N ASP A 335 4.56 -2.62 0.84
CA ASP A 335 4.64 -1.85 2.10
C ASP A 335 5.96 -2.11 2.83
N ILE A 336 6.45 -3.34 2.73
CA ILE A 336 7.79 -3.74 3.17
C ILE A 336 8.89 -2.95 2.45
N SER A 337 8.66 -2.53 1.20
CA SER A 337 9.60 -1.80 0.35
C SER A 337 9.42 -0.27 0.44
N HIS A 338 8.42 0.26 1.14
CA HIS A 338 8.20 1.71 1.24
C HIS A 338 9.20 2.42 2.16
N THR A 339 9.54 3.67 1.81
CA THR A 339 10.34 4.57 2.66
C THR A 339 9.44 5.43 3.56
N ARG A 340 10.04 6.22 4.48
CA ARG A 340 9.31 7.21 5.30
C ARG A 340 8.58 8.28 4.44
N ARG A 341 9.00 8.46 3.18
CA ARG A 341 8.29 9.30 2.21
C ARG A 341 7.37 8.46 1.33
N THR A 342 6.12 8.91 1.17
CA THR A 342 5.08 8.18 0.43
C THR A 342 5.32 8.10 -1.07
N ASP A 343 6.26 8.87 -1.63
CA ASP A 343 6.61 8.91 -3.06
C ASP A 343 7.80 8.02 -3.45
N ARG A 344 8.43 7.32 -2.49
CA ARG A 344 9.67 6.56 -2.72
C ARG A 344 9.62 5.15 -2.15
N PHE A 345 10.31 4.22 -2.81
CA PHE A 345 10.43 2.83 -2.36
C PHE A 345 11.86 2.30 -2.55
N ARG A 346 12.25 1.31 -1.73
CA ARG A 346 13.51 0.57 -1.76
C ARG A 346 13.41 -0.59 -2.74
N THR A 347 14.44 -0.83 -3.53
CA THR A 347 14.41 -1.84 -4.60
C THR A 347 14.96 -3.21 -4.21
N GLU A 348 15.47 -3.37 -2.98
CA GLU A 348 16.18 -4.58 -2.52
C GLU A 348 15.47 -5.90 -2.84
N LEU A 349 14.14 -5.95 -2.71
CA LEU A 349 13.35 -7.16 -2.98
C LEU A 349 12.95 -7.32 -4.45
N LEU A 350 12.89 -6.23 -5.22
CA LEU A 350 12.35 -6.27 -6.58
C LEU A 350 13.11 -7.23 -7.51
N PRO A 351 14.46 -7.29 -7.51
CA PRO A 351 15.17 -8.25 -8.34
C PRO A 351 14.77 -9.70 -8.08
N GLY A 352 14.62 -10.09 -6.80
CA GLY A 352 14.19 -11.44 -6.44
C GLY A 352 12.77 -11.72 -6.92
N ILE A 353 11.84 -10.83 -6.58
CA ILE A 353 10.43 -10.93 -7.00
C ILE A 353 10.32 -11.02 -8.51
N TRP A 354 11.05 -10.20 -9.25
CA TRP A 354 10.97 -10.18 -10.71
C TRP A 354 11.59 -11.41 -11.36
N ASN A 355 12.67 -11.95 -10.79
CA ASN A 355 13.28 -13.18 -11.27
C ASN A 355 12.32 -14.38 -11.17
N ASP A 356 11.44 -14.39 -10.17
CA ASP A 356 10.51 -15.50 -9.95
C ASP A 356 9.14 -15.24 -10.62
N ILE A 357 8.63 -14.02 -10.55
CA ILE A 357 7.28 -13.67 -11.03
C ILE A 357 7.22 -13.40 -12.53
N LEU A 358 8.21 -12.73 -13.13
CA LEU A 358 8.12 -12.37 -14.57
C LEU A 358 8.18 -13.60 -15.50
N PRO A 359 9.01 -14.63 -15.25
CA PRO A 359 8.96 -15.86 -16.05
C PRO A 359 7.63 -16.60 -15.89
N LEU A 360 7.07 -16.65 -14.69
CA LEU A 360 5.74 -17.24 -14.44
C LEU A 360 4.64 -16.48 -15.19
N GLU A 361 4.67 -15.15 -15.15
CA GLU A 361 3.74 -14.30 -15.89
C GLU A 361 3.83 -14.54 -17.39
N SER A 362 5.06 -14.69 -17.91
CA SER A 362 5.31 -14.99 -19.33
C SER A 362 4.73 -16.34 -19.74
N LYS A 363 4.93 -17.37 -18.90
CA LYS A 363 4.34 -18.70 -19.09
C LYS A 363 2.80 -18.63 -19.10
N HIS A 364 2.20 -17.92 -18.16
CA HIS A 364 0.74 -17.80 -18.08
C HIS A 364 0.14 -16.97 -19.23
N LEU A 365 0.84 -15.95 -19.69
CA LEU A 365 0.48 -15.20 -20.89
C LEU A 365 0.45 -16.11 -22.11
N GLU A 366 1.52 -16.84 -22.36
CA GLU A 366 1.63 -17.78 -23.48
C GLU A 366 0.56 -18.88 -23.41
N GLN A 367 0.40 -19.52 -22.24
CA GLN A 367 -0.61 -20.54 -22.00
C GLN A 367 -2.01 -20.00 -22.30
N THR A 368 -2.37 -18.86 -21.71
CA THR A 368 -3.72 -18.30 -21.84
C THR A 368 -4.01 -17.86 -23.26
N ILE A 369 -3.07 -17.19 -23.93
CA ILE A 369 -3.23 -16.76 -25.32
C ILE A 369 -3.39 -17.99 -26.22
N THR A 370 -2.54 -19.00 -26.07
CA THR A 370 -2.61 -20.24 -26.86
C THR A 370 -3.94 -20.97 -26.66
N THR A 371 -4.36 -21.14 -25.41
CA THR A 371 -5.65 -21.77 -25.08
C THR A 371 -6.82 -20.98 -25.66
N ARG A 372 -6.79 -19.64 -25.57
CA ARG A 372 -7.82 -18.79 -26.16
C ARG A 372 -7.88 -18.89 -27.68
N GLU A 373 -6.74 -18.93 -28.37
CA GLU A 373 -6.75 -19.14 -29.83
C GLU A 373 -7.31 -20.52 -30.19
N GLY A 374 -7.05 -21.56 -29.40
CA GLY A 374 -7.69 -22.87 -29.55
C GLY A 374 -9.22 -22.79 -29.42
N TRP A 375 -9.73 -21.97 -28.50
CA TRP A 375 -11.17 -21.75 -28.30
C TRP A 375 -11.88 -20.99 -29.43
N LEU A 376 -11.13 -20.40 -30.36
CA LEU A 376 -11.70 -19.84 -31.59
C LEU A 376 -12.03 -20.92 -32.62
N VAL A 377 -11.34 -22.06 -32.55
CA VAL A 377 -11.55 -23.22 -33.43
C VAL A 377 -12.54 -24.20 -32.81
N GLU A 378 -12.37 -24.49 -31.52
CA GLU A 378 -13.23 -25.40 -30.75
C GLU A 378 -14.02 -24.61 -29.70
N PRO A 379 -15.37 -24.57 -29.76
CA PRO A 379 -16.17 -23.77 -28.85
C PRO A 379 -15.90 -24.07 -27.37
N THR A 380 -15.53 -23.04 -26.60
CA THR A 380 -15.30 -23.15 -25.15
C THR A 380 -16.58 -23.07 -24.33
N SER A 381 -16.57 -23.72 -23.15
CA SER A 381 -17.63 -23.61 -22.15
C SER A 381 -17.30 -22.56 -21.09
N THR A 382 -18.31 -22.09 -20.35
CA THR A 382 -18.09 -21.22 -19.19
C THR A 382 -17.22 -21.89 -18.12
N ASP A 383 -17.35 -23.21 -17.96
CA ASP A 383 -16.56 -23.98 -16.99
C ASP A 383 -15.08 -23.98 -17.37
N ALA A 384 -14.75 -24.16 -18.65
CA ALA A 384 -13.37 -24.08 -19.14
C ALA A 384 -12.75 -22.67 -18.92
N LEU A 385 -13.55 -21.60 -19.08
CA LEU A 385 -13.11 -20.22 -18.75
C LEU A 385 -12.82 -20.08 -17.24
N ASN A 386 -13.75 -20.57 -16.39
CA ASN A 386 -13.63 -20.51 -14.94
C ASN A 386 -12.44 -21.36 -14.43
N GLU A 387 -12.19 -22.52 -15.04
CA GLU A 387 -11.09 -23.43 -14.71
C GLU A 387 -9.74 -22.81 -15.02
N LEU A 388 -9.53 -22.30 -16.24
CA LEU A 388 -8.27 -21.63 -16.60
C LEU A 388 -8.02 -20.39 -15.73
N HIS A 389 -9.06 -19.59 -15.50
CA HIS A 389 -8.99 -18.45 -14.59
C HIS A 389 -8.54 -18.86 -13.18
N SER A 390 -9.19 -19.88 -12.61
CA SER A 390 -8.91 -20.37 -11.25
C SER A 390 -7.53 -21.01 -11.15
N GLN A 391 -7.11 -21.76 -12.16
CA GLN A 391 -5.78 -22.34 -12.22
C GLN A 391 -4.71 -21.24 -12.18
N VAL A 392 -4.77 -20.29 -13.11
CA VAL A 392 -3.76 -19.21 -13.21
C VAL A 392 -3.78 -18.34 -11.95
N ALA A 393 -4.96 -18.01 -11.42
CA ALA A 393 -5.08 -17.23 -10.20
C ALA A 393 -4.41 -17.91 -8.99
N ASN A 394 -4.61 -19.22 -8.83
CA ASN A 394 -4.03 -19.98 -7.72
C ASN A 394 -2.51 -20.13 -7.86
N GLU A 395 -2.00 -20.42 -9.07
CA GLU A 395 -0.55 -20.50 -9.32
C GLU A 395 0.13 -19.15 -9.05
N CYS A 396 -0.47 -18.06 -9.53
CA CYS A 396 -0.05 -16.68 -9.28
C CYS A 396 -0.03 -16.33 -7.79
N TYR A 397 -1.10 -16.67 -7.06
CA TYR A 397 -1.22 -16.43 -5.63
C TYR A 397 -0.17 -17.20 -4.83
N GLN A 398 0.07 -18.48 -5.16
CA GLN A 398 1.10 -19.29 -4.53
C GLN A 398 2.50 -18.72 -4.77
N ALA A 399 2.79 -18.27 -5.99
CA ALA A 399 4.09 -17.67 -6.31
C ALA A 399 4.33 -16.37 -5.53
N LEU A 400 3.36 -15.45 -5.53
CA LEU A 400 3.46 -14.23 -4.72
C LEU A 400 3.55 -14.52 -3.22
N THR A 401 2.87 -15.57 -2.74
CA THR A 401 2.96 -16.01 -1.35
C THR A 401 4.35 -16.53 -1.01
N ARG A 402 4.99 -17.29 -1.91
CA ARG A 402 6.40 -17.70 -1.76
C ARG A 402 7.32 -16.49 -1.71
N GLU A 403 7.14 -15.50 -2.57
CA GLU A 403 7.92 -14.25 -2.53
C GLU A 403 7.77 -13.52 -1.19
N ARG A 404 6.54 -13.44 -0.67
CA ARG A 404 6.27 -12.87 0.65
C ARG A 404 6.99 -13.65 1.76
N ASP A 405 6.98 -14.98 1.71
CA ASP A 405 7.57 -15.84 2.73
C ASP A 405 9.11 -15.85 2.66
N GLN A 406 9.68 -15.80 1.45
CA GLN A 406 11.12 -15.60 1.25
C GLN A 406 11.55 -14.22 1.76
N ALA A 407 10.83 -13.16 1.37
CA ALA A 407 11.08 -11.82 1.88
C ALA A 407 11.03 -11.80 3.40
N LYS A 408 10.02 -12.44 4.02
CA LYS A 408 9.93 -12.60 5.48
C LYS A 408 11.17 -13.29 6.05
N THR A 409 11.61 -14.41 5.47
CA THR A 409 12.76 -15.19 5.93
C THR A 409 14.06 -14.40 5.85
N THR A 410 14.34 -13.72 4.73
CA THR A 410 15.54 -12.88 4.57
C THR A 410 15.61 -11.77 5.61
N LEU A 411 14.45 -11.17 5.95
CA LEU A 411 14.37 -10.13 6.97
C LEU A 411 14.55 -10.67 8.39
N VAL A 412 14.24 -11.95 8.61
CA VAL A 412 14.43 -12.64 9.89
C VAL A 412 15.89 -13.10 10.08
N ALA A 413 16.63 -13.41 9.01
CA ALA A 413 17.96 -14.05 9.08
C ALA A 413 19.18 -13.10 9.21
N GLY A 414 19.04 -11.77 9.17
CA GLY A 414 20.16 -10.82 9.32
C GLY A 414 20.80 -10.82 10.72
N LYS A 415 22.12 -11.12 10.81
CA LYS A 415 22.94 -11.47 12.00
C LYS A 415 22.89 -10.51 13.22
N ALA A 416 23.00 -11.13 14.40
CA ALA A 416 23.23 -10.52 15.71
C ALA A 416 24.73 -10.38 16.04
N THR A 417 25.09 -9.37 16.85
CA THR A 417 26.41 -9.18 17.47
C THR A 417 26.22 -9.06 18.99
N THR A 418 27.06 -9.75 19.76
CA THR A 418 27.02 -9.87 21.23
C THR A 418 27.93 -8.83 21.91
N LEU A 419 27.51 -8.32 23.07
CA LEU A 419 28.32 -7.48 23.97
C LEU A 419 28.35 -8.09 25.38
N ASP A 420 29.56 -8.09 25.96
CA ASP A 420 29.95 -8.59 27.29
C ASP A 420 29.61 -7.59 28.42
N SER A 421 29.36 -8.10 29.63
CA SER A 421 29.03 -7.31 30.83
C SER A 421 30.04 -7.53 31.97
N THR A 422 30.36 -6.47 32.72
CA THR A 422 30.67 -6.52 34.17
C THR A 422 30.42 -5.14 34.80
N LEU A 423 29.69 -5.07 35.93
CA LEU A 423 29.96 -4.22 37.11
C LEU A 423 28.96 -4.47 38.26
N ALA A 424 29.34 -4.03 39.47
CA ALA A 424 28.86 -4.41 40.81
C ALA A 424 27.47 -3.83 41.21
N PRO A 425 26.78 -4.38 42.24
CA PRO A 425 25.39 -4.02 42.54
C PRO A 425 25.27 -2.61 43.10
N GLN A 426 24.62 -1.74 42.34
CA GLN A 426 24.17 -0.42 42.73
C GLN A 426 22.64 -0.43 42.77
N THR A 427 22.01 0.35 43.64
CA THR A 427 20.55 0.47 43.67
C THR A 427 20.08 1.20 42.41
N THR A 428 19.27 0.55 41.56
CA THR A 428 18.76 1.12 40.31
C THR A 428 17.67 2.15 40.57
N LYS A 429 17.83 3.39 40.11
CA LYS A 429 16.80 4.43 40.16
C LYS A 429 15.89 4.36 38.93
N VAL A 430 14.59 4.25 39.17
CA VAL A 430 13.59 3.96 38.13
C VAL A 430 12.54 5.07 38.08
N ALA A 431 12.43 5.74 36.94
CA ALA A 431 11.30 6.59 36.61
C ALA A 431 10.18 5.75 35.99
N ILE A 432 8.95 5.86 36.50
CA ILE A 432 7.76 5.22 35.93
C ILE A 432 6.87 6.29 35.32
N TYR A 433 6.70 6.27 34.00
CA TYR A 433 5.85 7.23 33.30
C TYR A 433 4.38 7.11 33.75
N ASP A 434 3.79 8.22 34.18
CA ASP A 434 2.37 8.31 34.54
C ASP A 434 1.74 9.65 34.15
N HIS A 435 0.64 9.64 33.41
CA HIS A 435 -0.15 10.82 33.04
C HIS A 435 -1.59 10.76 33.57
N SER A 436 -1.85 9.83 34.48
CA SER A 436 -3.17 9.55 35.07
C SER A 436 -3.31 10.04 36.50
N ASP A 437 -2.32 10.81 36.98
CA ASP A 437 -2.24 11.33 38.34
C ASP A 437 -2.45 10.24 39.43
N GLY A 438 -1.82 9.07 39.24
CA GLY A 438 -1.85 7.98 40.23
C GLY A 438 -2.90 6.90 39.97
N SER A 439 -3.86 7.13 39.08
CA SER A 439 -5.01 6.23 38.90
C SER A 439 -4.75 5.00 38.00
N ALA A 440 -3.66 4.96 37.25
CA ALA A 440 -3.33 3.85 36.35
C ALA A 440 -2.78 2.62 37.10
N ASN A 441 -3.31 1.44 36.77
CA ASN A 441 -2.91 0.15 37.36
C ASN A 441 -1.47 -0.25 37.03
N GLY A 442 -0.96 0.04 35.82
CA GLY A 442 0.40 -0.35 35.41
C GLY A 442 1.49 0.15 36.37
N PRO A 443 1.60 1.48 36.60
CA PRO A 443 2.48 2.02 37.63
C PRO A 443 2.23 1.48 39.04
N ASN A 444 0.97 1.24 39.43
CA ASN A 444 0.65 0.66 40.74
C ASN A 444 1.26 -0.75 40.90
N HIS A 445 1.14 -1.61 39.88
CA HIS A 445 1.72 -2.95 39.94
C HIS A 445 3.25 -2.92 39.94
N LEU A 446 3.87 -2.05 39.13
CA LEU A 446 5.34 -1.90 39.08
C LEU A 446 5.92 -1.52 40.45
N LEU A 447 5.27 -0.61 41.17
CA LEU A 447 5.71 -0.18 42.51
C LEU A 447 5.61 -1.27 43.58
N GLN A 448 4.83 -2.34 43.36
CA GLN A 448 4.71 -3.44 44.33
C GLN A 448 5.96 -4.31 44.41
N PHE A 449 6.73 -4.42 43.32
CA PHE A 449 7.91 -5.29 43.25
C PHE A 449 9.23 -4.55 42.95
N LEU A 450 9.19 -3.31 42.47
CA LEU A 450 10.37 -2.44 42.32
C LEU A 450 10.64 -1.66 43.61
N THR A 451 10.98 -2.40 44.68
CA THR A 451 11.22 -1.84 46.02
C THR A 451 12.71 -1.76 46.35
N THR A 452 13.05 -0.97 47.38
CA THR A 452 14.42 -0.82 47.86
C THR A 452 15.04 -2.16 48.24
N ASP A 453 14.28 -3.04 48.88
CA ASP A 453 14.72 -4.39 49.26
C ASP A 453 15.04 -5.28 48.04
N ALA A 454 14.39 -5.02 46.90
CA ALA A 454 14.67 -5.69 45.63
C ALA A 454 15.81 -5.03 44.82
N GLY A 455 16.40 -3.95 45.35
CA GLY A 455 17.49 -3.20 44.73
C GLY A 455 17.05 -2.04 43.84
N PHE A 456 15.78 -1.59 43.93
CA PHE A 456 15.24 -0.50 43.10
C PHE A 456 14.76 0.67 43.95
N VAL A 457 14.92 1.90 43.45
CA VAL A 457 14.20 3.08 43.94
C VAL A 457 13.33 3.60 42.81
N ALA A 458 12.04 3.28 42.86
CA ALA A 458 11.09 3.59 41.80
C ALA A 458 10.12 4.71 42.20
N GLU A 459 9.93 5.69 41.32
CA GLU A 459 8.95 6.77 41.51
C GLU A 459 8.24 7.14 40.21
N ARG A 460 7.10 7.82 40.34
CA ARG A 460 6.30 8.25 39.18
C ARG A 460 6.84 9.55 38.63
N VAL A 461 6.89 9.64 37.30
CA VAL A 461 7.28 10.86 36.59
C VAL A 461 6.23 11.20 35.54
N GLY A 462 5.70 12.41 35.63
CA GLY A 462 4.70 12.93 34.69
C GLY A 462 5.30 13.48 33.40
N PRO A 463 4.47 13.68 32.35
CA PRO A 463 4.93 14.21 31.07
C PRO A 463 5.53 15.63 31.17
N GLU A 464 5.07 16.46 32.10
CA GLU A 464 5.65 17.79 32.35
C GLU A 464 7.04 17.71 32.96
N GLN A 465 7.24 16.84 33.94
CA GLN A 465 8.53 16.58 34.56
C GLN A 465 9.55 16.05 33.55
N ILE A 466 9.11 15.17 32.63
CA ILE A 466 9.93 14.70 31.52
C ILE A 466 10.33 15.87 30.62
N ARG A 467 9.40 16.73 30.19
CA ARG A 467 9.75 17.91 29.37
C ARG A 467 10.72 18.88 30.06
N GLN A 468 10.80 18.85 31.39
CA GLN A 468 11.71 19.67 32.20
C GLN A 468 13.08 18.99 32.44
N GLY A 469 13.36 17.85 31.80
CA GLY A 469 14.66 17.18 31.88
C GLY A 469 14.88 16.38 33.16
N GLN A 470 13.83 16.01 33.90
CA GLN A 470 13.98 15.28 35.16
C GLN A 470 14.54 13.85 35.00
N LEU A 471 14.55 13.31 33.77
CA LEU A 471 15.06 11.96 33.48
C LEU A 471 16.55 11.78 33.83
N GLN A 472 17.35 12.86 33.83
CA GLN A 472 18.77 12.83 34.20
C GLN A 472 19.06 12.30 35.63
N ASN A 473 18.04 12.21 36.49
CA ASN A 473 18.19 11.74 37.87
C ASN A 473 17.99 10.22 38.03
N TYR A 474 17.68 9.51 36.94
CA TYR A 474 17.31 8.09 36.94
C TYR A 474 18.26 7.27 36.07
N ASP A 475 18.31 5.98 36.34
CA ASP A 475 19.05 5.01 35.53
C ASP A 475 18.14 4.43 34.44
N VAL A 476 16.84 4.25 34.74
CA VAL A 476 15.87 3.62 33.82
C VAL A 476 14.54 4.36 33.81
N LEU A 477 13.96 4.54 32.61
CA LEU A 477 12.58 4.95 32.40
C LEU A 477 11.72 3.74 32.00
N ILE A 478 10.67 3.46 32.77
CA ILE A 478 9.61 2.50 32.42
C ILE A 478 8.41 3.24 31.84
N VAL A 479 7.99 2.85 30.64
CA VAL A 479 6.73 3.30 30.04
C VAL A 479 5.72 2.14 30.06
N PRO A 480 4.69 2.18 30.93
CA PRO A 480 3.75 1.08 31.11
C PRO A 480 2.71 0.99 29.98
N GLY A 481 1.83 0.00 30.08
CA GLY A 481 0.67 -0.17 29.21
C GLY A 481 -0.31 1.03 29.23
N GLY A 482 -1.19 1.09 28.23
CA GLY A 482 -2.12 2.21 28.04
C GLY A 482 -2.37 2.50 26.55
N SER A 483 -2.47 3.78 26.19
CA SER A 483 -2.57 4.21 24.79
C SER A 483 -1.29 4.93 24.37
N ALA A 484 -0.48 4.29 23.52
CA ALA A 484 0.81 4.84 23.10
C ALA A 484 0.70 6.18 22.35
N SER A 485 -0.38 6.37 21.56
CA SER A 485 -0.66 7.66 20.93
C SER A 485 -1.08 8.73 21.94
N SER A 486 -1.82 8.36 23.00
CA SER A 486 -2.11 9.27 24.11
C SER A 486 -0.84 9.63 24.89
N GLN A 487 0.01 8.65 25.18
CA GLN A 487 1.29 8.86 25.86
C GLN A 487 2.16 9.85 25.06
N SER A 488 2.30 9.62 23.76
CA SER A 488 3.00 10.54 22.85
C SER A 488 2.38 11.95 22.82
N LYS A 489 1.05 12.04 22.80
CA LYS A 489 0.34 13.33 22.83
C LYS A 489 0.62 14.13 24.12
N HIS A 490 0.63 13.47 25.27
CA HIS A 490 0.91 14.12 26.56
C HIS A 490 2.39 14.50 26.70
N LEU A 491 3.30 13.68 26.16
CA LEU A 491 4.74 13.98 26.11
C LEU A 491 5.06 15.17 25.20
N GLN A 492 4.27 15.38 24.14
CA GLN A 492 4.54 16.35 23.08
C GLN A 492 5.83 15.99 22.32
N GLN A 493 6.37 16.91 21.50
CA GLN A 493 7.62 16.64 20.77
C GLN A 493 8.80 16.70 21.74
N GLU A 494 8.79 17.70 22.62
CA GLU A 494 9.81 18.01 23.61
C GLU A 494 10.04 16.84 24.58
N GLY A 495 8.97 16.24 25.11
CA GLY A 495 9.09 15.11 26.03
C GLY A 495 9.55 13.84 25.33
N ARG A 496 9.23 13.66 24.04
CA ARG A 496 9.75 12.54 23.25
C ARG A 496 11.23 12.72 22.95
N ASP A 497 11.66 13.93 22.65
CA ASP A 497 13.06 14.24 22.40
C ASP A 497 13.89 14.10 23.68
N GLU A 498 13.34 14.48 24.84
CA GLU A 498 14.00 14.24 26.13
C GLU A 498 14.18 12.73 26.41
N ILE A 499 13.14 11.91 26.18
CA ILE A 499 13.27 10.46 26.35
C ILE A 499 14.33 9.89 25.40
N ARG A 500 14.36 10.35 24.14
CA ARG A 500 15.39 9.94 23.19
C ARG A 500 16.78 10.33 23.69
N HIS A 501 16.97 11.57 24.14
CA HIS A 501 18.24 12.08 24.63
C HIS A 501 18.72 11.33 25.88
N PHE A 502 17.81 11.06 26.82
CA PHE A 502 18.10 10.28 28.02
C PHE A 502 18.66 8.90 27.68
N VAL A 503 18.00 8.17 26.76
CA VAL A 503 18.47 6.85 26.33
C VAL A 503 19.76 6.96 25.53
N GLU A 504 19.84 7.90 24.59
CA GLU A 504 21.06 8.12 23.79
C GLU A 504 22.29 8.39 24.65
N SER A 505 22.11 9.01 25.81
CA SER A 505 23.17 9.39 26.76
C SER A 505 23.52 8.30 27.80
N GLY A 506 22.95 7.10 27.70
CA GLY A 506 23.26 5.97 28.58
C GLY A 506 22.11 5.49 29.47
N GLY A 507 20.97 6.18 29.47
CA GLY A 507 19.79 5.78 30.24
C GLY A 507 19.12 4.52 29.70
N GLY A 508 18.52 3.72 30.58
CA GLY A 508 17.73 2.55 30.23
C GLY A 508 16.29 2.88 29.86
N TYR A 509 15.73 2.21 28.87
CA TYR A 509 14.30 2.27 28.54
C TYR A 509 13.64 0.91 28.65
N VAL A 510 12.52 0.84 29.36
CA VAL A 510 11.69 -0.34 29.49
C VAL A 510 10.28 -0.04 28.99
N GLY A 511 9.89 -0.58 27.84
CA GLY A 511 8.55 -0.43 27.28
C GLY A 511 7.66 -1.62 27.63
N ILE A 512 6.41 -1.37 28.06
CA ILE A 512 5.42 -2.43 28.30
C ILE A 512 4.17 -2.11 27.49
N CYS A 513 3.71 -3.04 26.65
CA CYS A 513 2.53 -2.88 25.80
C CYS A 513 2.56 -1.54 25.03
N ALA A 514 1.84 -0.51 25.50
CA ALA A 514 1.88 0.85 24.96
C ALA A 514 3.29 1.46 24.94
N GLY A 515 4.11 1.23 25.97
CA GLY A 515 5.51 1.63 25.98
C GLY A 515 6.34 0.94 24.88
N SER A 516 6.01 -0.30 24.53
CA SER A 516 6.65 -1.02 23.40
C SER A 516 6.19 -0.48 22.04
N TYR A 517 4.91 -0.10 21.91
CA TYR A 517 4.42 0.65 20.76
C TYR A 517 5.14 2.01 20.62
N LEU A 518 5.31 2.72 21.73
CA LEU A 518 5.97 4.03 21.78
C LEU A 518 7.46 3.94 21.43
N ALA A 519 8.17 2.92 21.89
CA ALA A 519 9.60 2.72 21.61
C ALA A 519 9.92 2.43 20.14
N SER A 520 8.98 1.75 19.45
CA SER A 520 9.14 1.24 18.09
C SER A 520 9.47 2.33 17.06
N THR A 521 9.77 1.95 15.83
CA THR A 521 9.95 2.89 14.70
C THR A 521 8.72 2.96 13.81
N HIS A 522 7.58 2.43 14.28
CA HIS A 522 6.46 2.11 13.40
C HIS A 522 5.46 3.27 13.19
N TYR A 523 5.38 4.21 14.12
CA TYR A 523 4.40 5.32 14.07
C TYR A 523 5.11 6.67 14.07
N SER A 524 4.49 7.68 13.45
CA SER A 524 5.02 9.07 13.44
C SER A 524 5.14 9.68 14.83
N TRP A 525 4.39 9.15 15.78
CA TRP A 525 4.37 9.55 17.18
C TRP A 525 5.31 8.72 18.07
N SER A 526 5.95 7.68 17.51
CA SER A 526 6.90 6.85 18.24
C SER A 526 8.20 7.60 18.55
N LEU A 527 8.94 7.07 19.52
CA LEU A 527 10.27 7.54 19.90
C LEU A 527 11.32 7.12 18.88
N GLY A 528 11.19 5.96 18.22
CA GLY A 528 12.20 5.48 17.28
C GLY A 528 13.53 5.15 17.95
N ILE A 529 13.47 4.51 19.13
CA ILE A 529 14.63 4.06 19.93
C ILE A 529 14.80 2.54 19.92
N LEU A 530 13.78 1.81 19.45
CA LEU A 530 13.84 0.39 19.21
C LEU A 530 13.60 0.15 17.73
N ASN A 531 14.53 -0.53 17.06
CA ASN A 531 14.39 -0.93 15.66
C ASN A 531 13.36 -2.07 15.51
N ALA A 532 12.12 -1.81 15.89
CA ALA A 532 11.00 -2.72 15.86
C ALA A 532 9.81 -2.09 15.14
N ARG A 533 9.05 -2.96 14.49
CA ARG A 533 7.79 -2.66 13.82
C ARG A 533 6.70 -3.51 14.46
N VAL A 534 5.46 -3.04 14.33
CA VAL A 534 4.31 -3.77 14.86
C VAL A 534 3.63 -4.54 13.75
N TRP A 535 3.62 -5.85 13.86
CA TRP A 535 2.85 -6.78 13.04
C TRP A 535 1.36 -6.70 13.42
N ASP A 536 0.49 -6.94 12.45
CA ASP A 536 -0.97 -6.96 12.63
C ASP A 536 -1.59 -5.71 13.30
N ARG A 537 -1.18 -4.51 12.85
CA ARG A 537 -1.66 -3.23 13.42
C ARG A 537 -3.18 -3.07 13.43
N VAL A 538 -3.85 -3.65 12.44
CA VAL A 538 -5.31 -3.50 12.26
C VAL A 538 -6.03 -4.15 13.43
N HIS A 539 -5.49 -5.24 13.96
CA HIS A 539 -6.04 -5.95 15.09
C HIS A 539 -5.21 -5.70 16.36
N TRP A 540 -4.72 -4.46 16.57
CA TRP A 540 -4.09 -4.10 17.85
C TRP A 540 -5.01 -4.45 19.04
N ALA A 541 -6.32 -4.29 18.87
CA ALA A 541 -7.32 -4.72 19.84
C ALA A 541 -7.64 -6.23 19.75
N ARG A 542 -6.64 -7.12 19.57
CA ARG A 542 -6.85 -8.57 19.39
C ARG A 542 -7.39 -9.30 20.62
N GLY A 543 -7.44 -8.63 21.77
CA GLY A 543 -8.09 -9.12 22.97
C GLY A 543 -7.13 -9.32 24.14
N THR A 544 -7.62 -10.05 25.13
CA THR A 544 -6.90 -10.38 26.36
C THR A 544 -6.96 -11.89 26.64
N GLY A 545 -5.92 -12.43 27.26
CA GLY A 545 -5.81 -13.85 27.62
C GLY A 545 -4.44 -14.22 28.19
N SER A 546 -4.31 -15.44 28.70
CA SER A 546 -2.99 -16.03 29.01
C SER A 546 -2.36 -16.54 27.72
N VAL A 547 -1.05 -16.33 27.57
CA VAL A 547 -0.25 -16.87 26.46
C VAL A 547 1.05 -17.45 26.98
N GLU A 548 1.61 -18.38 26.22
CA GLU A 548 2.90 -19.01 26.48
C GLU A 548 3.96 -18.32 25.62
N LEU A 549 5.09 -17.98 26.24
CA LEU A 549 6.26 -17.48 25.55
C LEU A 549 7.34 -18.57 25.54
N SER A 550 8.05 -18.72 24.42
CA SER A 550 9.33 -19.44 24.37
C SER A 550 10.46 -18.44 24.60
N LEU A 551 11.27 -18.65 25.63
CA LEU A 551 12.47 -17.87 25.88
C LEU A 551 13.65 -18.42 25.06
N SER A 552 14.46 -17.53 24.50
CA SER A 552 15.77 -17.89 23.97
C SER A 552 16.75 -18.23 25.10
N GLU A 553 17.91 -18.82 24.82
CA GLU A 553 18.96 -19.03 25.82
C GLU A 553 19.39 -17.72 26.49
N SER A 554 19.57 -16.66 25.68
CA SER A 554 19.86 -15.33 26.20
C SER A 554 18.68 -14.72 26.93
N GLY A 555 17.43 -15.04 26.54
CA GLY A 555 16.22 -14.69 27.27
C GLY A 555 16.16 -15.29 28.66
N GLN A 556 16.44 -16.59 28.79
CA GLN A 556 16.51 -17.29 30.07
C GLN A 556 17.56 -16.67 31.00
N SER A 557 18.78 -16.47 30.49
CA SER A 557 19.87 -15.85 31.25
C SER A 557 19.59 -14.40 31.64
N THR A 558 19.08 -13.58 30.70
CA THR A 558 18.85 -12.14 30.93
C THR A 558 17.65 -11.89 31.82
N LEU A 559 16.59 -12.69 31.69
CA LEU A 559 15.34 -12.48 32.41
C LEU A 559 15.27 -13.30 33.71
N GLY A 560 16.25 -14.17 33.97
CA GLY A 560 16.34 -14.98 35.19
C GLY A 560 15.28 -16.07 35.25
N SER A 561 15.06 -16.78 34.14
CA SER A 561 14.11 -17.90 34.04
C SER A 561 14.88 -19.20 33.78
N ASP A 562 14.69 -20.21 34.64
CA ASP A 562 15.22 -21.56 34.42
C ASP A 562 14.33 -22.36 33.44
N ASP A 563 13.06 -21.96 33.30
CA ASP A 563 12.14 -22.58 32.36
C ASP A 563 12.23 -21.90 30.98
N PRO A 564 12.32 -22.67 29.87
CA PRO A 564 12.33 -22.12 28.51
C PRO A 564 10.94 -21.69 28.03
N VAL A 565 9.89 -21.98 28.80
CA VAL A 565 8.51 -21.60 28.51
C VAL A 565 7.89 -20.91 29.71
N VAL A 566 7.33 -19.72 29.53
CA VAL A 566 6.67 -18.96 30.60
C VAL A 566 5.26 -18.53 30.18
N GLN A 567 4.31 -18.65 31.09
CA GLN A 567 2.98 -18.09 30.90
C GLN A 567 2.94 -16.62 31.33
N VAL A 568 2.30 -15.79 30.52
CA VAL A 568 2.17 -14.36 30.76
C VAL A 568 0.78 -13.86 30.35
N HIS A 569 0.29 -12.84 31.05
CA HIS A 569 -0.91 -12.16 30.62
C HIS A 569 -0.64 -11.33 29.36
N TYR A 570 -1.45 -11.52 28.33
CA TYR A 570 -1.45 -10.68 27.14
C TYR A 570 -2.71 -9.80 27.12
N ALA A 571 -2.52 -8.51 26.86
CA ALA A 571 -3.60 -7.57 26.62
C ALA A 571 -3.18 -6.53 25.57
N GLN A 572 -3.53 -6.78 24.30
CA GLN A 572 -3.37 -5.82 23.19
C GLN A 572 -1.93 -5.35 22.92
N GLY A 573 -0.93 -6.07 23.44
CA GLY A 573 0.48 -5.78 23.23
C GLY A 573 0.89 -5.83 21.76
N PRO A 574 1.89 -5.05 21.33
CA PRO A 574 2.36 -5.03 19.95
C PRO A 574 2.98 -6.38 19.58
N LEU A 575 2.57 -6.99 18.48
CA LEU A 575 3.28 -8.15 17.93
C LEU A 575 4.57 -7.64 17.28
N LEU A 576 5.71 -7.70 18.00
CA LEU A 576 6.94 -7.06 17.53
C LEU A 576 7.62 -7.88 16.44
N VAL A 577 8.03 -7.20 15.38
CA VAL A 577 8.86 -7.73 14.29
C VAL A 577 10.01 -6.76 14.02
N ARG A 578 11.11 -7.24 13.45
CA ARG A 578 12.29 -6.39 13.26
C ARG A 578 11.97 -5.18 12.38
N GLY A 579 12.42 -4.03 12.84
CA GLY A 579 12.42 -2.78 12.09
C GLY A 579 13.52 -2.78 11.04
N ARG A 580 13.61 -1.68 10.28
CA ARG A 580 14.56 -1.55 9.15
C ARG A 580 15.18 -0.17 9.08
N GLU A 581 15.29 0.49 10.23
CA GLU A 581 16.01 1.74 10.34
C GLU A 581 17.51 1.41 10.34
N ALA A 582 18.25 1.88 9.34
CA ALA A 582 19.67 1.56 9.20
C ALA A 582 20.53 2.23 10.28
N ASP A 583 20.05 3.37 10.79
CA ASP A 583 20.72 4.16 11.82
C ASP A 583 20.43 3.66 13.24
N LEU A 584 19.70 2.54 13.38
CA LEU A 584 19.43 1.90 14.66
C LEU A 584 19.97 0.48 14.67
N PRO A 585 20.57 0.02 15.78
CA PRO A 585 20.98 -1.36 15.92
C PRO A 585 19.77 -2.29 15.78
N THR A 586 20.03 -3.53 15.36
CA THR A 586 19.02 -4.59 15.46
C THR A 586 18.71 -4.87 16.93
N TYR A 587 17.61 -5.58 17.19
CA TYR A 587 17.32 -6.09 18.52
C TYR A 587 17.49 -7.60 18.58
N GLU A 588 17.85 -8.05 19.78
CA GLU A 588 17.86 -9.43 20.19
C GLU A 588 16.47 -9.84 20.69
N VAL A 589 16.06 -11.06 20.35
CA VAL A 589 14.78 -11.65 20.79
C VAL A 589 15.04 -12.44 22.06
N LEU A 590 14.42 -12.02 23.16
CA LEU A 590 14.49 -12.74 24.43
C LEU A 590 13.34 -13.73 24.58
N ALA A 591 12.16 -13.40 24.02
CA ALA A 591 11.02 -14.30 24.03
C ALA A 591 10.13 -14.14 22.79
N THR A 592 9.52 -15.25 22.37
CA THR A 592 8.61 -15.34 21.21
C THR A 592 7.27 -15.94 21.67
N TYR A 593 6.14 -15.47 21.11
CA TYR A 593 4.83 -16.06 21.43
C TYR A 593 4.72 -17.48 20.85
N GLN A 594 4.39 -18.46 21.70
CA GLN A 594 4.06 -19.84 21.28
C GLN A 594 2.57 -20.06 21.08
N THR A 595 1.75 -19.38 21.86
CA THR A 595 0.28 -19.44 21.75
C THR A 595 -0.28 -18.05 21.48
N GLU A 596 -1.56 -17.98 21.10
CA GLU A 596 -2.15 -16.74 20.64
C GLU A 596 -3.47 -16.32 21.31
N VAL A 597 -3.77 -15.03 21.20
CA VAL A 597 -5.09 -14.43 21.50
C VAL A 597 -5.74 -13.85 20.25
N ALA A 598 -6.33 -14.68 19.39
CA ALA A 598 -6.99 -14.23 18.17
C ALA A 598 -8.49 -13.88 18.37
N LYS A 599 -8.79 -12.85 19.17
CA LYS A 599 -10.18 -12.35 19.36
C LYS A 599 -10.42 -11.10 18.51
N LYS A 600 -11.68 -10.64 18.47
CA LYS A 600 -12.09 -9.35 17.85
C LYS A 600 -11.67 -9.21 16.37
N GLY A 601 -11.71 -10.31 15.63
CA GLY A 601 -11.41 -10.34 14.19
C GLY A 601 -9.92 -10.45 13.84
N ALA A 602 -9.03 -10.57 14.84
CA ALA A 602 -7.63 -10.90 14.61
C ALA A 602 -7.49 -12.26 13.91
N LEU A 603 -6.55 -12.34 12.97
CA LEU A 603 -6.29 -13.56 12.21
C LEU A 603 -5.64 -14.62 13.12
N PRO A 604 -6.18 -15.85 13.17
CA PRO A 604 -5.49 -16.97 13.80
C PRO A 604 -4.11 -17.20 13.16
N GLY A 605 -3.11 -17.56 13.98
CA GLY A 605 -1.71 -17.73 13.60
C GLY A 605 -0.92 -16.43 13.42
N ALA A 606 -1.52 -15.25 13.60
CA ALA A 606 -0.82 -13.98 13.41
C ALA A 606 0.14 -13.62 14.56
N MET A 607 -0.09 -14.16 15.76
CA MET A 607 0.69 -13.84 16.97
C MET A 607 1.82 -14.84 17.22
N GLU A 608 1.58 -16.13 16.98
CA GLU A 608 2.61 -17.15 17.15
C GLU A 608 3.84 -16.84 16.29
N GLY A 609 5.03 -16.99 16.87
CA GLY A 609 6.29 -16.67 16.22
C GLY A 609 6.65 -15.17 16.18
N THR A 610 5.78 -14.26 16.65
CA THR A 610 6.15 -12.85 16.81
C THR A 610 6.87 -12.60 18.12
N HIS A 611 7.69 -11.56 18.17
CA HIS A 611 8.56 -11.32 19.31
C HIS A 611 7.79 -10.68 20.47
N ALA A 612 7.83 -11.34 21.62
CA ALA A 612 7.13 -10.92 22.82
C ALA A 612 8.02 -10.04 23.70
N ILE A 613 9.30 -10.37 23.83
CA ILE A 613 10.26 -9.60 24.63
C ILE A 613 11.53 -9.44 23.80
N VAL A 614 11.97 -8.20 23.63
CA VAL A 614 13.13 -7.84 22.78
C VAL A 614 14.02 -6.82 23.48
N ARG A 615 15.32 -6.86 23.20
CA ARG A 615 16.28 -5.88 23.72
C ARG A 615 17.24 -5.36 22.67
N SER A 616 17.69 -4.12 22.80
CA SER A 616 18.60 -3.43 21.88
C SER A 616 19.33 -2.30 22.62
N THR A 617 20.11 -1.51 21.89
CA THR A 617 20.71 -0.27 22.38
C THR A 617 20.21 0.92 21.57
N PHE A 618 20.36 2.12 22.11
CA PHE A 618 20.14 3.37 21.38
C PHE A 618 21.09 4.43 21.93
N GLY A 619 22.03 4.89 21.10
CA GLY A 619 23.23 5.58 21.61
C GLY A 619 23.97 4.68 22.60
N GLU A 620 24.31 5.24 23.76
CA GLU A 620 24.98 4.53 24.85
C GLU A 620 24.00 3.77 25.76
N GLY A 621 22.69 3.97 25.61
CA GLY A 621 21.66 3.39 26.47
C GLY A 621 21.14 2.04 26.01
N ARG A 622 20.41 1.39 26.90
CA ARG A 622 19.84 0.05 26.71
C ARG A 622 18.31 0.11 26.65
N VAL A 623 17.71 -0.59 25.69
CA VAL A 623 16.27 -0.59 25.43
C VAL A 623 15.74 -2.01 25.51
N ILE A 624 14.80 -2.28 26.41
CA ILE A 624 14.07 -3.55 26.47
C ILE A 624 12.57 -3.30 26.36
N CYS A 625 11.86 -4.14 25.62
CA CYS A 625 10.43 -3.97 25.36
C CYS A 625 9.69 -5.27 25.53
N TYR A 626 8.65 -5.21 26.35
CA TYR A 626 7.69 -6.26 26.65
C TYR A 626 6.40 -5.95 25.91
N SER A 627 6.06 -6.80 24.96
CA SER A 627 4.74 -6.80 24.35
C SER A 627 3.64 -7.21 25.33
N PRO A 628 3.77 -8.33 26.07
CA PRO A 628 2.77 -8.76 27.04
C PRO A 628 2.91 -8.00 28.36
N HIS A 629 2.13 -8.42 29.36
CA HIS A 629 2.06 -7.79 30.67
C HIS A 629 2.58 -8.70 31.79
N PRO A 630 3.90 -8.91 31.92
CA PRO A 630 4.49 -9.63 33.04
C PRO A 630 4.37 -8.89 34.39
N GLU A 631 4.07 -7.58 34.37
CA GLU A 631 3.96 -6.71 35.54
C GLU A 631 2.62 -6.84 36.28
N VAL A 632 1.62 -7.52 35.73
CA VAL A 632 0.32 -7.66 36.41
C VAL A 632 0.45 -8.47 37.71
N GLU A 633 -0.54 -8.30 38.59
CA GLU A 633 -0.67 -9.12 39.80
C GLU A 633 -0.65 -10.61 39.46
N SER A 634 0.17 -11.38 40.18
CA SER A 634 0.44 -12.81 39.91
C SER A 634 1.09 -13.13 38.56
N GLY A 635 1.56 -12.13 37.82
CA GLY A 635 2.39 -12.31 36.63
C GLY A 635 3.84 -12.69 36.97
N PRO A 636 4.64 -13.12 35.99
CA PRO A 636 6.06 -13.43 36.17
C PRO A 636 6.89 -12.13 36.35
N ASN A 637 6.69 -11.41 37.46
CA ASN A 637 7.29 -10.09 37.70
C ASN A 637 8.84 -10.13 37.74
N TYR A 638 9.44 -11.29 38.02
CA TYR A 638 10.89 -11.49 37.98
C TYR A 638 11.48 -11.22 36.58
N LEU A 639 10.74 -11.51 35.49
CA LEU A 639 11.17 -11.18 34.12
C LEU A 639 11.32 -9.67 33.94
N MET A 640 10.48 -8.86 34.59
CA MET A 640 10.58 -7.41 34.56
C MET A 640 11.73 -6.92 35.42
N ALA A 641 11.87 -7.41 36.66
CA ALA A 641 12.94 -6.99 37.56
C ALA A 641 14.33 -7.23 36.94
N SER A 642 14.56 -8.41 36.36
CA SER A 642 15.83 -8.74 35.68
C SER A 642 16.07 -7.86 34.44
N GLY A 643 15.03 -7.59 33.65
CA GLY A 643 15.16 -6.73 32.48
C GLY A 643 15.37 -5.25 32.82
N VAL A 644 14.83 -4.76 33.95
CA VAL A 644 15.10 -3.41 34.46
C VAL A 644 16.58 -3.30 34.86
N LYS A 645 17.12 -4.28 35.58
CA LYS A 645 18.57 -4.32 35.91
C LYS A 645 19.44 -4.35 34.67
N TRP A 646 19.09 -5.20 33.71
CA TRP A 646 19.79 -5.24 32.43
C TRP A 646 19.75 -3.87 31.72
N ALA A 647 18.61 -3.19 31.70
CA ALA A 647 18.47 -1.86 31.09
C ALA A 647 19.28 -0.78 31.84
N ALA A 648 19.50 -0.96 33.14
CA ALA A 648 20.29 -0.05 33.99
C ALA A 648 21.81 -0.16 33.80
N GLY A 649 22.29 -1.18 33.09
CA GLY A 649 23.74 -1.39 32.94
C GLY A 649 24.28 -2.62 33.68
N GLU A 650 23.48 -3.22 34.55
CA GLU A 650 23.86 -4.28 35.49
C GLU A 650 23.97 -5.68 34.85
#